data_AF-A0A849BQY5-F1
#
_entry.id   AF-A0A849BQY5-F1
#
_cell.length_a   1.000
_cell.length_b   1.000
_cell.length_c   1.000
_cell.angle_alpha   90.00
_cell.angle_beta   90.00
_cell.angle_gamma   90.00
#
_symmetry.space_group_name_H-M   'P 1'
#
loop_
_entity.id
_entity.type
_entity.pdbx_description
1 polymer ?
#
loop_
_entity_poly.entity_id
_entity_poly.type
_entity_poly.pdbx_seq_one_letter_code
_entity_poly.pdbx_strand_id
1 'polypeptide(L)'
;MSVYLYRWGRFAFRRKWIVLPVWFVLLGVLGFASSSLSQPMSDEFSMPSLPSERATEILDKQFPGMSDQFGIDAVTGTYVIKAPAGTKLTDKNNRAAIDALITDLKALSVDDGTPKLVTDKDAAALRNPVDATEAMGCLTDADPAVCAGAPLNVLNENAPATVAVLTVPFDIASSTDIGDAERRAAYDVADTARERGLTVEIGGAIQQVQEQPSGQAEMIGMGVALVVMVIAFGALVAAFVPIITALVGLGAAILVISLGTSIIEVPSFTTFLASMIGIALSIDYALFIVSRYKHELQVTDRPEEAAGIAVGTAGSAVVFAGLTVIVALGALSVVGVNFLTFMGLGGAIAAFFAVLTAITLMPALLGAFGGILFKPKMPLVAEHDPDDDTSVTNGMRVARLIGKRPWAALVIAVAALAALASPALGLQLGLPGEDSFPTDSTVRQAYDIRTEGFGEGSNGILTVAADLANVPEGERETAVTALRDRLAEFPEMDYVTMPRFSANGLGVMLNGVPRSGPNNQDTKDLVRDARAAEGELIERYGIEYGITGTTAIYADMDHVLLGKIVPYLAIVAAAAFVLLILVFRSILVPLTAALGFLLSMAATFGATVLIFQEGTFGLIADPQPIISFLPIMLIGLVFGLAMDYQVFLVTRMREEYVQGKSARDAMISGYHHGARVVTSAAIIMISVFGSFLLESDATAKSMGFALAAGVAIDAFVVRMVLVPALLVIMGRWSWWMPRWLDRMLPDIDVEGTKLRELRQPQSDQGALGVPDSDTNGSGAQRLPGVTTERVVASVRGRTIGGCIRRADGHPVPDAVLTLIDSRGHQVSRATGDGGGTYLLESPAPGSYVLIVAANGHQPAAVNVTAVADGALHVDVTLPGSGELSGVVRTAAHEPVAGATVTVTDLRGEVVGAAVTAADGAYACPGVPAGTYTFVAVAARMRPTATTLTVPDSGRLRFDVELAPMAVLSGTVRADGQAVCDARVTVLDWSGATVGTARTDEDGRYTVADLPEGEYTVVARGYPLVTGQVTITGSEVAHDVRLGFGADEHAELL
;
A
#
# COMPACT_ATOMS: atom_id res chain seq x y z
N MET A 1 22.95 4.77 18.05
CA MET A 1 21.60 5.32 17.81
C MET A 1 21.12 6.13 19.01
N SER A 2 21.03 5.52 20.20
CA SER A 2 20.69 6.15 21.48
C SER A 2 21.28 7.55 21.72
N VAL A 3 22.60 7.74 21.50
CA VAL A 3 23.29 9.03 21.68
C VAL A 3 22.80 10.12 20.72
N TYR A 4 22.50 9.77 19.47
CA TYR A 4 21.97 10.74 18.48
C TYR A 4 20.56 11.16 18.85
N LEU A 5 19.71 10.18 19.18
CA LEU A 5 18.33 10.42 19.62
C LEU A 5 18.28 11.23 20.93
N TYR A 6 19.22 11.00 21.86
CA TYR A 6 19.38 11.83 23.05
C TYR A 6 19.65 13.30 22.72
N ARG A 7 20.61 13.55 21.82
CA ARG A 7 20.94 14.92 21.38
C ARG A 7 19.76 15.56 20.66
N TRP A 8 19.03 14.78 19.87
CA TRP A 8 17.86 15.24 19.14
C TRP A 8 16.68 15.58 20.07
N GLY A 9 16.35 14.70 21.02
CA GLY A 9 15.31 14.94 22.02
C GLY A 9 15.61 16.17 22.87
N ARG A 10 16.87 16.33 23.31
CA ARG A 10 17.31 17.54 24.03
C ARG A 10 17.21 18.79 23.16
N PHE A 11 17.59 18.71 21.88
CA PHE A 11 17.47 19.81 20.93
C PHE A 11 16.00 20.23 20.74
N ALA A 12 15.11 19.27 20.46
CA ALA A 12 13.70 19.53 20.24
C ALA A 12 13.03 20.14 21.48
N PHE A 13 13.35 19.66 22.67
CA PHE A 13 12.86 20.22 23.93
C PHE A 13 13.32 21.68 24.15
N ARG A 14 14.60 21.98 23.91
CA ARG A 14 15.16 23.33 24.12
C ARG A 14 14.72 24.31 23.04
N ARG A 15 14.69 23.88 21.79
CA ARG A 15 14.34 24.68 20.60
C ARG A 15 12.89 24.46 20.16
N LYS A 16 11.98 24.19 21.09
CA LYS A 16 10.54 24.01 20.86
C LYS A 16 9.91 25.11 19.99
N TRP A 17 10.33 26.36 20.16
CA TRP A 17 9.84 27.52 19.39
C TRP A 17 10.37 27.59 17.95
N ILE A 18 11.26 26.66 17.56
CA ILE A 18 11.65 26.42 16.17
C ILE A 18 10.92 25.18 15.66
N VAL A 19 10.91 24.10 16.44
CA VAL A 19 10.31 22.81 16.01
C VAL A 19 8.80 22.92 15.79
N LEU A 20 8.07 23.60 16.68
CA LEU A 20 6.62 23.75 16.54
C LEU A 20 6.23 24.54 15.28
N PRO A 21 6.83 25.72 14.99
CA PRO A 21 6.59 26.40 13.71
C PRO A 21 7.00 25.60 12.48
N VAL A 22 8.09 24.83 12.53
CA VAL A 22 8.50 23.98 11.38
C VAL A 22 7.42 22.95 11.06
N TRP A 23 6.83 22.29 12.05
CA TRP A 23 5.70 21.38 11.84
C TRP A 23 4.47 22.10 11.29
N PHE A 24 4.17 23.30 11.80
CA PHE A 24 3.06 24.10 11.29
C PHE A 24 3.26 24.52 9.83
N VAL A 25 4.47 24.96 9.46
CA VAL A 25 4.82 25.31 8.08
C VAL A 25 4.78 24.07 7.19
N LEU A 26 5.30 22.93 7.64
CA LEU A 26 5.25 21.68 6.90
C LEU A 26 3.80 21.28 6.59
N LEU A 27 2.91 21.31 7.59
CA LEU A 27 1.49 21.04 7.39
C LEU A 27 0.83 22.06 6.46
N GLY A 28 1.17 23.34 6.57
CA GLY A 28 0.65 24.38 5.68
C GLY A 28 1.08 24.16 4.22
N VAL A 29 2.34 23.80 3.99
CA VAL A 29 2.88 23.50 2.65
C VAL A 29 2.25 22.23 2.08
N LEU A 30 2.18 21.15 2.87
CA LEU A 30 1.52 19.91 2.47
C LEU A 30 0.03 20.11 2.21
N GLY A 31 -0.65 20.88 3.06
CA GLY A 31 -2.06 21.23 2.90
C GLY A 31 -2.33 22.00 1.62
N PHE A 32 -1.53 23.04 1.36
CA PHE A 32 -1.63 23.82 0.13
C PHE A 32 -1.37 22.95 -1.11
N ALA A 33 -0.29 22.17 -1.11
CA ALA A 33 0.07 21.28 -2.21
C ALA A 33 -1.02 20.22 -2.45
N SER A 34 -1.49 19.54 -1.39
CA SER A 34 -2.56 18.55 -1.49
C SER A 34 -3.82 19.19 -2.06
N SER A 35 -4.31 20.29 -1.50
CA SER A 35 -5.54 20.95 -1.98
C SER A 35 -5.48 21.43 -3.44
N SER A 36 -4.27 21.69 -3.95
CA SER A 36 -4.07 22.20 -5.31
C SER A 36 -3.82 21.10 -6.34
N LEU A 37 -3.30 19.94 -5.91
CA LEU A 37 -2.79 18.88 -6.80
C LEU A 37 -3.52 17.55 -6.65
N SER A 38 -4.18 17.27 -5.51
CA SER A 38 -4.82 15.98 -5.27
C SER A 38 -5.98 15.72 -6.22
N GLN A 39 -6.03 14.51 -6.74
CA GLN A 39 -7.16 13.98 -7.51
C GLN A 39 -8.10 13.18 -6.58
N PRO A 40 -9.34 12.93 -7.00
CA PRO A 40 -10.21 11.97 -6.32
C PRO A 40 -9.55 10.59 -6.23
N MET A 41 -9.78 9.89 -5.12
CA MET A 41 -9.35 8.50 -4.96
C MET A 41 -10.24 7.59 -5.81
N SER A 42 -9.65 6.62 -6.51
CA SER A 42 -10.36 5.62 -7.31
C SER A 42 -10.31 4.26 -6.61
N ASP A 43 -11.46 3.60 -6.46
CA ASP A 43 -11.55 2.24 -5.90
C ASP A 43 -11.60 1.20 -7.03
N GLU A 44 -10.73 1.37 -8.03
CA GLU A 44 -10.66 0.44 -9.15
C GLU A 44 -9.87 -0.82 -8.74
N PHE A 45 -10.57 -1.94 -8.64
CA PHE A 45 -9.99 -3.23 -8.35
C PHE A 45 -9.51 -3.92 -9.63
N SER A 46 -8.45 -3.40 -10.26
CA SER A 46 -7.82 -4.09 -11.39
C SER A 46 -6.74 -5.08 -10.89
N MET A 47 -6.96 -6.36 -11.18
CA MET A 47 -5.93 -7.39 -11.09
C MET A 47 -5.69 -7.93 -12.51
N PRO A 48 -4.54 -7.61 -13.12
CA PRO A 48 -4.23 -8.16 -14.43
C PRO A 48 -4.08 -9.68 -14.32
N SER A 49 -4.47 -10.41 -15.37
CA SER A 49 -4.35 -11.87 -15.54
C SER A 49 -5.26 -12.73 -14.64
N LEU A 50 -6.43 -12.22 -14.24
CA LEU A 50 -7.44 -13.08 -13.60
C LEU A 50 -8.03 -14.07 -14.62
N PRO A 51 -8.32 -15.33 -14.22
CA PRO A 51 -9.00 -16.27 -15.10
C PRO A 51 -10.35 -15.76 -15.65
N SER A 52 -11.07 -14.93 -14.87
CA SER A 52 -12.30 -14.27 -15.31
C SER A 52 -12.10 -13.22 -16.42
N GLU A 53 -10.91 -12.62 -16.52
CA GLU A 53 -10.58 -11.60 -17.52
C GLU A 53 -10.63 -12.17 -18.95
N ARG A 54 -10.25 -13.43 -19.13
CA ARG A 54 -10.34 -14.11 -20.44
C ARG A 54 -11.77 -14.13 -20.99
N ALA A 55 -12.78 -14.27 -20.13
CA ALA A 55 -14.16 -14.21 -20.61
C ALA A 55 -14.49 -12.78 -21.10
N THR A 56 -14.01 -11.75 -20.41
CA THR A 56 -14.14 -10.35 -20.83
C THR A 56 -13.44 -10.12 -22.17
N GLU A 57 -12.22 -10.64 -22.38
CA GLU A 57 -11.52 -10.58 -23.67
C GLU A 57 -12.33 -11.24 -24.81
N ILE A 58 -12.96 -12.40 -24.54
CA ILE A 58 -13.84 -13.07 -25.50
C ILE A 58 -15.08 -12.21 -25.79
N LEU A 59 -15.66 -11.58 -24.76
CA LEU A 59 -16.79 -10.67 -24.91
C LEU A 59 -16.42 -9.43 -25.71
N ASP A 60 -15.29 -8.78 -25.43
CA ASP A 60 -14.78 -7.64 -26.21
C ASP A 60 -14.61 -8.00 -27.70
N LYS A 61 -14.03 -9.18 -27.95
CA LYS A 61 -13.73 -9.65 -29.30
C LYS A 61 -14.98 -10.04 -30.07
N GLN A 62 -15.90 -10.79 -29.47
CA GLN A 62 -17.03 -11.42 -30.17
C GLN A 62 -18.37 -10.70 -29.97
N PHE A 63 -18.49 -9.88 -28.93
CA PHE A 63 -19.69 -9.11 -28.58
C PHE A 63 -19.32 -7.63 -28.26
N PRO A 64 -18.95 -6.83 -29.27
CA PRO A 64 -18.46 -5.46 -29.04
C PRO A 64 -19.42 -4.61 -28.20
N GLY A 65 -18.92 -4.02 -27.12
CA GLY A 65 -19.68 -3.19 -26.17
C GLY A 65 -20.53 -3.96 -25.13
N MET A 66 -20.47 -5.29 -25.11
CA MET A 66 -21.11 -6.08 -24.04
C MET A 66 -20.24 -6.15 -22.78
N SER A 67 -18.92 -6.15 -22.92
CA SER A 67 -17.96 -6.07 -21.82
C SER A 67 -18.16 -4.83 -20.96
N ASP A 68 -18.52 -3.69 -21.56
CA ASP A 68 -18.86 -2.45 -20.86
C ASP A 68 -20.01 -2.62 -19.85
N GLN A 69 -20.92 -3.58 -20.07
CA GLN A 69 -22.01 -3.90 -19.13
C GLN A 69 -21.56 -4.77 -17.95
N PHE A 70 -20.39 -5.41 -18.08
CA PHE A 70 -19.77 -6.25 -17.05
C PHE A 70 -18.57 -5.57 -16.39
N GLY A 71 -18.17 -4.38 -16.88
CA GLY A 71 -17.16 -3.55 -16.25
C GLY A 71 -17.62 -3.10 -14.86
N ILE A 72 -16.67 -2.99 -13.93
CA ILE A 72 -16.93 -2.56 -12.54
C ILE A 72 -17.53 -1.15 -12.51
N ASP A 73 -17.27 -0.34 -13.54
CA ASP A 73 -17.72 1.05 -13.65
C ASP A 73 -19.15 1.21 -14.20
N ALA A 74 -19.78 0.13 -14.68
CA ALA A 74 -21.12 0.18 -15.23
C ALA A 74 -22.16 0.47 -14.13
N VAL A 75 -22.69 1.69 -14.11
CA VAL A 75 -23.70 2.06 -13.13
C VAL A 75 -25.06 1.46 -13.51
N THR A 76 -25.47 0.43 -12.78
CA THR A 76 -26.75 -0.25 -12.96
C THR A 76 -27.57 -0.25 -11.67
N GLY A 77 -28.90 -0.22 -11.81
CA GLY A 77 -29.85 -0.47 -10.73
C GLY A 77 -30.62 -1.74 -11.00
N THR A 78 -30.71 -2.61 -9.99
CA THR A 78 -31.49 -3.84 -10.08
C THR A 78 -32.76 -3.68 -9.24
N TYR A 79 -33.90 -3.46 -9.90
CA TYR A 79 -35.20 -3.37 -9.26
C TYR A 79 -35.78 -4.76 -9.07
N VAL A 80 -35.97 -5.17 -7.82
CA VAL A 80 -36.59 -6.43 -7.45
C VAL A 80 -38.01 -6.14 -6.99
N ILE A 81 -38.98 -6.67 -7.73
CA ILE A 81 -40.40 -6.40 -7.60
C ILE A 81 -41.08 -7.64 -7.05
N LYS A 82 -41.83 -7.51 -5.96
CA LYS A 82 -42.61 -8.59 -5.34
C LYS A 82 -44.09 -8.24 -5.29
N ALA A 83 -44.92 -9.22 -5.65
CA ALA A 83 -46.36 -9.12 -5.59
C ALA A 83 -46.85 -9.10 -4.13
N PRO A 84 -47.95 -8.38 -3.82
CA PRO A 84 -48.58 -8.46 -2.51
C PRO A 84 -48.99 -9.91 -2.18
N ALA A 85 -48.95 -10.25 -0.89
CA ALA A 85 -49.16 -11.61 -0.41
C ALA A 85 -50.44 -12.25 -0.98
N GLY A 86 -50.30 -13.43 -1.59
CA GLY A 86 -51.41 -14.17 -2.19
C GLY A 86 -51.82 -13.73 -3.61
N THR A 87 -51.14 -12.75 -4.20
CA THR A 87 -51.36 -12.29 -5.59
C THR A 87 -50.16 -12.60 -6.48
N LYS A 88 -50.32 -12.45 -7.80
CA LYS A 88 -49.25 -12.65 -8.79
C LYS A 88 -48.96 -11.35 -9.53
N LEU A 89 -47.73 -11.17 -10.01
CA LEU A 89 -47.38 -10.03 -10.88
C LEU A 89 -48.11 -10.07 -12.22
N THR A 90 -48.61 -11.25 -12.64
CA THR A 90 -49.48 -11.42 -13.81
C THR A 90 -50.89 -10.85 -13.63
N ASP A 91 -51.30 -10.54 -12.39
CA ASP A 91 -52.63 -10.00 -12.12
C ASP A 91 -52.76 -8.58 -12.71
N LYS A 92 -53.96 -8.24 -13.23
CA LYS A 92 -54.19 -7.01 -14.00
C LYS A 92 -53.74 -5.73 -13.27
N ASN A 93 -54.00 -5.64 -11.96
CA ASN A 93 -53.63 -4.47 -11.17
C ASN A 93 -52.11 -4.37 -10.95
N ASN A 94 -51.45 -5.51 -10.71
CA ASN A 94 -50.01 -5.59 -10.52
C ASN A 94 -49.26 -5.31 -11.83
N ARG A 95 -49.71 -5.87 -12.96
CA ARG A 95 -49.17 -5.58 -14.29
C ARG A 95 -49.22 -4.09 -14.62
N ALA A 96 -50.37 -3.43 -14.35
CA ALA A 96 -50.52 -1.99 -14.55
C ALA A 96 -49.67 -1.13 -13.61
N ALA A 97 -49.33 -1.63 -12.42
CA ALA A 97 -48.39 -0.96 -11.52
C ALA A 97 -46.95 -1.06 -12.04
N ILE A 98 -46.55 -2.20 -12.59
CA ILE A 98 -45.25 -2.39 -13.25
C ILE A 98 -45.13 -1.53 -14.51
N ASP A 99 -46.20 -1.40 -15.31
CA ASP A 99 -46.21 -0.52 -16.49
C ASP A 99 -45.95 0.94 -16.13
N ALA A 100 -46.51 1.40 -15.00
CA ALA A 100 -46.24 2.75 -14.50
C ALA A 100 -44.80 2.90 -14.02
N LEU A 101 -44.27 1.94 -13.26
CA LEU A 101 -42.86 1.93 -12.85
C LEU A 101 -41.91 2.07 -14.05
N ILE A 102 -42.19 1.33 -15.13
CA ILE A 102 -41.37 1.37 -16.34
C ILE A 102 -41.51 2.70 -17.06
N THR A 103 -42.70 3.30 -17.06
CA THR A 103 -42.90 4.63 -17.63
C THR A 103 -42.09 5.68 -16.87
N ASP A 104 -42.11 5.61 -15.54
CA ASP A 104 -41.37 6.53 -14.66
C ASP A 104 -39.85 6.33 -14.82
N LEU A 105 -39.37 5.08 -14.90
CA LEU A 105 -37.96 4.76 -15.18
C LEU A 105 -37.47 5.34 -16.51
N LYS A 106 -38.29 5.28 -17.57
CA LYS A 106 -37.94 5.85 -18.89
C LYS A 106 -37.90 7.38 -18.90
N ALA A 107 -38.61 8.00 -17.97
CA ALA A 107 -38.65 9.44 -17.79
C ALA A 107 -37.70 9.94 -16.69
N LEU A 108 -36.93 9.04 -16.05
CA LEU A 108 -36.16 9.35 -14.87
C LEU A 108 -35.07 10.40 -15.15
N SER A 109 -35.14 11.49 -14.39
CA SER A 109 -34.17 12.58 -14.33
C SER A 109 -34.03 13.04 -12.88
N VAL A 110 -32.89 13.64 -12.52
CA VAL A 110 -32.64 14.14 -11.15
C VAL A 110 -33.55 15.33 -10.82
N ASP A 111 -33.75 16.25 -11.78
CA ASP A 111 -34.61 17.44 -11.71
C ASP A 111 -35.16 17.81 -13.10
N ASP A 112 -36.26 18.58 -13.14
CA ASP A 112 -36.88 19.16 -14.35
C ASP A 112 -35.90 20.08 -15.11
N GLY A 113 -35.05 19.50 -15.95
CA GLY A 113 -34.01 20.20 -16.72
C GLY A 113 -32.64 19.51 -16.74
N THR A 114 -32.44 18.46 -15.95
CA THR A 114 -31.25 17.58 -16.02
C THR A 114 -31.39 16.53 -17.13
N PRO A 115 -30.28 16.04 -17.73
CA PRO A 115 -30.34 14.93 -18.67
C PRO A 115 -30.94 13.69 -18.00
N LYS A 116 -31.66 12.88 -18.78
CA LYS A 116 -32.23 11.62 -18.28
C LYS A 116 -31.11 10.73 -17.76
N LEU A 117 -31.36 10.10 -16.61
CA LEU A 117 -30.44 9.11 -16.06
C LEU A 117 -30.48 7.80 -16.85
N VAL A 118 -31.54 7.56 -17.62
CA VAL A 118 -31.64 6.41 -18.53
C VAL A 118 -31.64 6.94 -19.96
N THR A 119 -30.68 6.49 -20.78
CA THR A 119 -30.58 6.93 -22.18
C THR A 119 -31.82 6.52 -22.98
N ASP A 120 -32.13 7.22 -24.07
CA ASP A 120 -33.27 6.85 -24.92
C ASP A 120 -33.13 5.43 -25.51
N LYS A 121 -31.89 4.98 -25.76
CA LYS A 121 -31.57 3.62 -26.20
C LYS A 121 -31.96 2.59 -25.13
N ASP A 122 -31.56 2.83 -23.89
CA ASP A 122 -31.83 1.90 -22.78
C ASP A 122 -33.30 1.96 -22.35
N ALA A 123 -33.90 3.14 -22.36
CA ALA A 123 -35.33 3.34 -22.16
C ALA A 123 -36.17 2.56 -23.20
N ALA A 124 -35.72 2.46 -24.45
CA ALA A 124 -36.37 1.64 -25.47
C ALA A 124 -36.24 0.12 -25.20
N ALA A 125 -35.15 -0.30 -24.53
CA ALA A 125 -34.91 -1.69 -24.17
C ALA A 125 -35.72 -2.15 -22.93
N LEU A 126 -36.08 -1.22 -22.03
CA LEU A 126 -36.89 -1.54 -20.84
C LEU A 126 -38.31 -2.01 -21.23
N ARG A 127 -38.66 -3.22 -20.80
CA ARG A 127 -39.95 -3.89 -21.03
C ARG A 127 -40.53 -4.40 -19.73
N ASN A 128 -41.86 -4.56 -19.68
CA ASN A 128 -42.51 -5.18 -18.54
C ASN A 128 -41.97 -6.62 -18.36
N PRO A 129 -41.44 -6.99 -17.17
CA PRO A 129 -40.92 -8.33 -16.92
C PRO A 129 -41.96 -9.43 -17.18
N VAL A 130 -43.25 -9.15 -16.96
CA VAL A 130 -44.34 -10.07 -17.30
C VAL A 130 -44.43 -10.26 -18.81
N ASP A 131 -44.44 -9.16 -19.57
CA ASP A 131 -44.54 -9.18 -21.03
C ASP A 131 -43.30 -9.82 -21.68
N ALA A 132 -42.11 -9.54 -21.14
CA ALA A 132 -40.86 -10.14 -21.58
C ALA A 132 -40.87 -11.65 -21.35
N THR A 133 -41.35 -12.10 -20.19
CA THR A 133 -41.49 -13.53 -19.87
C THR A 133 -42.58 -14.21 -20.71
N GLU A 134 -43.68 -13.52 -20.98
CA GLU A 134 -44.75 -13.98 -21.88
C GLU A 134 -44.23 -14.18 -23.31
N ALA A 135 -43.43 -13.23 -23.82
CA ALA A 135 -42.79 -13.31 -25.14
C ALA A 135 -41.80 -14.48 -25.25
N MET A 136 -41.25 -14.96 -24.14
CA MET A 136 -40.40 -16.16 -24.08
C MET A 136 -41.20 -17.48 -24.05
N GLY A 137 -42.54 -17.43 -23.96
CA GLY A 137 -43.39 -18.64 -23.84
C GLY A 137 -43.45 -19.24 -22.44
N CYS A 138 -42.83 -18.57 -21.46
CA CYS A 138 -42.54 -19.12 -20.13
C CYS A 138 -43.71 -19.12 -19.15
N LEU A 139 -44.83 -18.46 -19.48
CA LEU A 139 -46.02 -18.44 -18.63
C LEU A 139 -46.90 -19.70 -18.78
N THR A 140 -46.72 -20.45 -19.87
CA THR A 140 -47.55 -21.62 -20.20
C THR A 140 -46.80 -22.94 -20.10
N ASP A 141 -45.54 -22.97 -20.55
CA ASP A 141 -44.67 -24.14 -20.50
C ASP A 141 -43.26 -23.67 -20.12
N ALA A 142 -42.90 -23.84 -18.85
CA ALA A 142 -41.69 -23.26 -18.28
C ALA A 142 -40.52 -24.22 -18.44
N ASP A 143 -39.95 -24.31 -19.64
CA ASP A 143 -38.68 -25.02 -19.86
C ASP A 143 -37.58 -24.31 -19.04
N PRO A 144 -36.94 -24.99 -18.06
CA PRO A 144 -35.87 -24.40 -17.26
C PRO A 144 -34.75 -23.80 -18.11
N ALA A 145 -34.40 -24.38 -19.25
CA ALA A 145 -33.31 -23.88 -20.10
C ALA A 145 -33.60 -22.52 -20.76
N VAL A 146 -34.89 -22.20 -20.97
CA VAL A 146 -35.34 -20.94 -21.57
C VAL A 146 -35.77 -19.96 -20.49
N CYS A 147 -36.58 -20.42 -19.55
CA CYS A 147 -37.25 -19.59 -18.56
C CYS A 147 -36.39 -19.24 -17.35
N ALA A 148 -35.23 -19.87 -17.22
CA ALA A 148 -34.12 -19.45 -16.38
C ALA A 148 -33.71 -17.98 -16.54
N GLY A 149 -33.73 -17.48 -17.78
CA GLY A 149 -33.39 -16.10 -18.11
C GLY A 149 -34.60 -15.17 -18.08
N ALA A 150 -35.78 -15.66 -17.68
CA ALA A 150 -36.97 -14.84 -17.62
C ALA A 150 -36.87 -13.84 -16.46
N PRO A 151 -37.20 -12.55 -16.69
CA PRO A 151 -37.17 -11.54 -15.65
C PRO A 151 -38.30 -11.72 -14.62
N LEU A 152 -39.32 -12.55 -14.89
CA LEU A 152 -40.32 -12.98 -13.91
C LEU A 152 -40.03 -14.41 -13.46
N ASN A 153 -40.11 -14.67 -12.16
CA ASN A 153 -39.89 -16.01 -11.64
C ASN A 153 -41.03 -16.94 -12.08
N VAL A 154 -40.72 -17.97 -12.88
CA VAL A 154 -41.73 -18.98 -13.28
C VAL A 154 -41.32 -20.40 -12.89
N LEU A 155 -40.06 -20.60 -12.54
CA LEU A 155 -39.49 -21.89 -12.18
C LEU A 155 -39.69 -22.25 -10.70
N ASN A 156 -40.03 -21.29 -9.86
CA ASN A 156 -40.29 -21.53 -8.44
C ASN A 156 -41.61 -22.29 -8.27
N GLU A 157 -41.53 -23.53 -7.77
CA GLU A 157 -42.70 -24.40 -7.59
C GLU A 157 -43.69 -23.87 -6.53
N ASN A 158 -43.19 -23.19 -5.50
CA ASN A 158 -43.98 -22.77 -4.35
C ASN A 158 -44.68 -21.42 -4.57
N ALA A 159 -44.04 -20.51 -5.30
CA ALA A 159 -44.51 -19.15 -5.51
C ALA A 159 -44.21 -18.62 -6.93
N PRO A 160 -44.75 -19.24 -8.00
CA PRO A 160 -44.51 -18.79 -9.36
C PRO A 160 -45.22 -17.47 -9.65
N ALA A 161 -44.57 -16.63 -10.46
CA ALA A 161 -45.00 -15.31 -10.91
C ALA A 161 -45.25 -14.30 -9.78
N THR A 162 -44.48 -14.40 -8.69
CA THR A 162 -44.60 -13.54 -7.51
C THR A 162 -43.46 -12.53 -7.38
N VAL A 163 -42.30 -12.79 -7.99
CA VAL A 163 -41.11 -11.94 -7.94
C VAL A 163 -40.58 -11.72 -9.36
N ALA A 164 -40.19 -10.48 -9.67
CA ALA A 164 -39.53 -10.12 -10.91
C ALA A 164 -38.28 -9.28 -10.66
N VAL A 165 -37.31 -9.36 -11.57
CA VAL A 165 -36.07 -8.58 -11.55
C VAL A 165 -35.99 -7.76 -12.83
N LEU A 166 -35.69 -6.47 -12.68
CA LEU A 166 -35.47 -5.54 -13.79
C LEU A 166 -34.14 -4.81 -13.59
N THR A 167 -33.18 -5.06 -14.46
CA THR A 167 -31.90 -4.34 -14.46
C THR A 167 -31.99 -3.12 -15.38
N VAL A 168 -31.64 -1.96 -14.83
CA VAL A 168 -31.70 -0.65 -15.48
C VAL A 168 -30.29 -0.06 -15.54
N PRO A 169 -29.70 0.14 -16.73
CA PRO A 169 -28.45 0.88 -16.85
C PRO A 169 -28.71 2.38 -16.70
N PHE A 170 -27.77 3.08 -16.04
CA PHE A 170 -27.78 4.51 -15.88
C PHE A 170 -26.62 5.17 -16.63
N ASP A 171 -26.88 6.34 -17.22
CA ASP A 171 -25.89 7.16 -17.92
C ASP A 171 -25.05 7.98 -16.91
N ILE A 172 -24.32 7.26 -16.07
CA ILE A 172 -23.40 7.81 -15.07
C ILE A 172 -22.01 7.26 -15.40
N ALA A 173 -21.03 8.16 -15.54
CA ALA A 173 -19.72 7.81 -16.08
C ALA A 173 -18.89 6.87 -15.17
N SER A 174 -19.13 6.91 -13.86
CA SER A 174 -18.43 6.10 -12.87
C SER A 174 -19.30 5.92 -11.62
N SER A 175 -19.08 4.83 -10.89
CA SER A 175 -19.65 4.62 -9.55
C SER A 175 -19.29 5.75 -8.57
N THR A 176 -18.15 6.42 -8.76
CA THR A 176 -17.71 7.58 -7.96
C THR A 176 -18.53 8.85 -8.22
N ASP A 177 -19.22 8.92 -9.37
CA ASP A 177 -20.01 10.08 -9.78
C ASP A 177 -21.47 9.97 -9.32
N ILE A 178 -21.84 8.89 -8.62
CA ILE A 178 -23.18 8.69 -8.07
C ILE A 178 -23.40 9.62 -6.88
N GLY A 179 -24.10 10.73 -7.11
CA GLY A 179 -24.52 11.64 -6.07
C GLY A 179 -25.73 11.13 -5.27
N ASP A 180 -25.99 11.76 -4.13
CA ASP A 180 -27.19 11.47 -3.33
C ASP A 180 -28.49 11.76 -4.08
N ALA A 181 -28.46 12.69 -5.04
CA ALA A 181 -29.64 13.12 -5.79
C ALA A 181 -30.05 12.06 -6.82
N GLU A 182 -29.07 11.53 -7.57
CA GLU A 182 -29.23 10.43 -8.53
C GLU A 182 -29.75 9.17 -7.82
N ARG A 183 -29.15 8.82 -6.68
CA ARG A 183 -29.58 7.67 -5.87
C ARG A 183 -30.99 7.84 -5.32
N ARG A 184 -31.33 9.04 -4.82
CA ARG A 184 -32.70 9.35 -4.35
C ARG A 184 -33.69 9.27 -5.50
N ALA A 185 -33.40 9.88 -6.65
CA ALA A 185 -34.27 9.81 -7.82
C ALA A 185 -34.53 8.35 -8.25
N ALA A 186 -33.48 7.52 -8.30
CA ALA A 186 -33.62 6.10 -8.62
C ALA A 186 -34.46 5.33 -7.58
N TYR A 187 -34.33 5.65 -6.29
CA TYR A 187 -35.12 5.05 -5.22
C TYR A 187 -36.58 5.51 -5.24
N ASP A 188 -36.82 6.81 -5.43
CA ASP A 188 -38.15 7.44 -5.40
C ASP A 188 -39.00 6.98 -6.59
N VAL A 189 -38.39 6.60 -7.73
CA VAL A 189 -39.12 6.03 -8.88
C VAL A 189 -39.89 4.75 -8.51
N ALA A 190 -39.44 4.02 -7.48
CA ALA A 190 -40.10 2.83 -6.99
C ALA A 190 -41.38 3.15 -6.17
N ASP A 191 -41.54 4.39 -5.70
CA ASP A 191 -42.67 4.77 -4.84
C ASP A 191 -44.01 4.66 -5.55
N THR A 192 -44.09 4.99 -6.85
CA THR A 192 -45.32 4.82 -7.65
C THR A 192 -45.82 3.37 -7.64
N ALA A 193 -44.89 2.41 -7.65
CA ALA A 193 -45.21 0.98 -7.58
C ALA A 193 -45.57 0.56 -6.14
N ARG A 194 -44.87 1.10 -5.14
CA ARG A 194 -45.14 0.85 -3.71
C ARG A 194 -46.51 1.36 -3.28
N GLU A 195 -46.90 2.55 -3.72
CA GLU A 195 -48.24 3.13 -3.47
C GLU A 195 -49.38 2.29 -4.07
N ARG A 196 -49.08 1.55 -5.15
CA ARG A 196 -50.02 0.63 -5.80
C ARG A 196 -50.02 -0.77 -5.18
N GLY A 197 -49.29 -0.97 -4.08
CA GLY A 197 -49.29 -2.19 -3.27
C GLY A 197 -48.24 -3.23 -3.65
N LEU A 198 -47.33 -2.93 -4.58
CA LEU A 198 -46.16 -3.77 -4.85
C LEU A 198 -45.08 -3.53 -3.80
N THR A 199 -44.23 -4.52 -3.54
CA THR A 199 -42.96 -4.29 -2.84
C THR A 199 -41.89 -4.14 -3.91
N VAL A 200 -41.17 -3.02 -3.92
CA VAL A 200 -40.10 -2.76 -4.89
C VAL A 200 -38.88 -2.31 -4.13
N GLU A 201 -37.81 -3.09 -4.24
CA GLU A 201 -36.52 -2.82 -3.63
C GLU A 201 -35.46 -2.72 -4.71
N ILE A 202 -34.40 -1.96 -4.44
CA ILE A 202 -33.37 -1.64 -5.41
C ILE A 202 -32.00 -2.08 -4.91
N GLY A 203 -31.28 -2.81 -5.76
CA GLY A 203 -29.88 -3.18 -5.59
C GLY A 203 -29.01 -2.63 -6.73
N GLY A 204 -27.82 -3.21 -6.90
CA GLY A 204 -26.85 -2.79 -7.91
C GLY A 204 -26.01 -1.56 -7.53
N ALA A 205 -25.14 -1.13 -8.45
CA ALA A 205 -24.17 -0.06 -8.23
C ALA A 205 -24.81 1.28 -7.86
N ILE A 206 -26.02 1.59 -8.35
CA ILE A 206 -26.72 2.86 -8.04
C ILE A 206 -27.00 3.08 -6.55
N GLN A 207 -27.10 1.98 -5.78
CA GLN A 207 -27.34 2.04 -4.34
C GLN A 207 -26.07 1.92 -3.51
N GLN A 208 -24.91 1.72 -4.13
CA GLN A 208 -23.65 1.75 -3.40
C GLN A 208 -23.43 3.17 -2.88
N VAL A 209 -23.42 3.30 -1.55
CA VAL A 209 -23.07 4.54 -0.88
C VAL A 209 -21.58 4.48 -0.63
N GLN A 210 -20.83 5.37 -1.27
CA GLN A 210 -19.47 5.66 -0.84
C GLN A 210 -19.57 6.38 0.52
N GLU A 211 -19.64 5.63 1.62
CA GLU A 211 -19.62 6.20 2.96
C GLU A 211 -18.26 6.85 3.17
N GLN A 212 -18.22 8.19 3.14
CA GLN A 212 -17.05 8.90 3.65
C GLN A 212 -16.91 8.56 5.14
N PRO A 213 -15.69 8.29 5.64
CA PRO A 213 -15.48 7.98 7.04
C PRO A 213 -16.19 9.01 7.92
N SER A 214 -17.16 8.56 8.71
CA SER A 214 -18.01 9.45 9.51
C SER A 214 -17.21 10.26 10.54
N GLY A 215 -15.96 9.86 10.78
CA GLY A 215 -15.07 10.36 11.83
C GLY A 215 -15.56 10.02 13.25
N GLN A 216 -16.76 9.41 13.38
CA GLN A 216 -17.37 9.12 14.67
C GLN A 216 -16.58 8.05 15.42
N ALA A 217 -16.24 6.95 14.76
CA ALA A 217 -15.42 5.90 15.36
C ALA A 217 -14.05 6.43 15.82
N GLU A 218 -13.43 7.33 15.05
CA GLU A 218 -12.15 7.97 15.41
C GLU A 218 -12.31 8.87 16.64
N MET A 219 -13.35 9.72 16.68
CA MET A 219 -13.64 10.59 17.82
C MET A 219 -13.92 9.80 19.09
N ILE A 220 -14.69 8.71 19.00
CA ILE A 220 -14.99 7.83 20.12
C ILE A 220 -13.71 7.14 20.60
N GLY A 221 -12.94 6.56 19.69
CA GLY A 221 -11.66 5.90 20.00
C GLY A 221 -10.69 6.84 20.71
N MET A 222 -10.58 8.08 20.22
CA MET A 222 -9.74 9.13 20.80
C MET A 222 -10.25 9.62 22.16
N GLY A 223 -11.58 9.70 22.33
CA GLY A 223 -12.21 10.03 23.61
C GLY A 223 -11.94 8.97 24.68
N VAL A 224 -12.06 7.69 24.33
CA VAL A 224 -11.70 6.59 25.25
C VAL A 224 -10.20 6.58 25.54
N ALA A 225 -9.36 6.76 24.52
CA ALA A 225 -7.92 6.87 24.69
C ALA A 225 -7.57 8.01 25.65
N LEU A 226 -8.20 9.19 25.54
CA LEU A 226 -8.00 10.30 26.47
C LEU A 226 -8.29 9.88 27.92
N VAL A 227 -9.40 9.19 28.17
CA VAL A 227 -9.78 8.71 29.51
C VAL A 227 -8.71 7.75 30.05
N VAL A 228 -8.28 6.77 29.26
CA VAL A 228 -7.24 5.81 29.68
C VAL A 228 -5.91 6.51 29.94
N MET A 229 -5.53 7.48 29.09
CA MET A 229 -4.31 8.27 29.25
C MET A 229 -4.34 9.14 30.51
N VAL A 230 -5.50 9.72 30.83
CA VAL A 230 -5.72 10.48 32.08
C VAL A 230 -5.47 9.58 33.29
N ILE A 231 -5.98 8.34 33.27
CA ILE A 231 -5.77 7.35 34.33
C ILE A 231 -4.29 6.90 34.37
N ALA A 232 -3.69 6.66 33.21
CA ALA A 232 -2.31 6.19 33.10
C ALA A 232 -1.32 7.20 33.71
N PHE A 233 -1.47 8.50 33.37
CA PHE A 233 -0.56 9.54 33.83
C PHE A 233 -0.96 10.22 35.14
N GLY A 234 -2.24 10.22 35.49
CA GLY A 234 -2.78 10.95 36.65
C GLY A 234 -2.81 12.47 36.46
N ALA A 235 -2.74 12.95 35.21
CA ALA A 235 -2.71 14.36 34.86
C ALA A 235 -3.41 14.61 33.51
N LEU A 236 -4.33 15.58 33.48
CA LEU A 236 -5.14 15.89 32.30
C LEU A 236 -4.29 16.44 31.15
N VAL A 237 -3.43 17.40 31.43
CA VAL A 237 -2.59 18.05 30.40
C VAL A 237 -1.62 17.05 29.76
N ALA A 238 -1.04 16.13 30.53
CA ALA A 238 -0.18 15.06 30.00
C ALA A 238 -0.91 14.12 29.04
N ALA A 239 -2.21 13.89 29.24
CA ALA A 239 -3.01 13.02 28.39
C ALA A 239 -3.35 13.64 27.01
N PHE A 240 -3.42 14.97 26.91
CA PHE A 240 -3.66 15.66 25.65
C PHE A 240 -2.45 15.66 24.70
N VAL A 241 -1.23 15.58 25.24
CA VAL A 241 -0.03 15.70 24.39
C VAL A 241 0.09 14.56 23.37
N PRO A 242 -0.09 13.27 23.75
CA PRO A 242 -0.17 12.16 22.79
C PRO A 242 -1.22 12.33 21.69
N ILE A 243 -2.36 12.95 22.01
CA ILE A 243 -3.45 13.16 21.05
C ILE A 243 -3.06 14.23 20.04
N ILE A 244 -2.45 15.34 20.48
CA ILE A 244 -1.94 16.37 19.56
C ILE A 244 -0.90 15.78 18.61
N THR A 245 0.01 14.93 19.11
CA THR A 245 1.00 14.27 18.25
C THR A 245 0.36 13.31 17.26
N ALA A 246 -0.70 12.60 17.66
CA ALA A 246 -1.44 11.70 16.78
C ALA A 246 -2.17 12.47 15.66
N LEU A 247 -2.87 13.56 16.00
CA LEU A 247 -3.57 14.40 15.01
C LEU A 247 -2.60 15.02 13.99
N VAL A 248 -1.46 15.54 14.44
CA VAL A 248 -0.46 16.13 13.54
C VAL A 248 0.22 15.06 12.69
N GLY A 249 0.55 13.90 13.27
CA GLY A 249 1.18 12.79 12.56
C GLY A 249 0.26 12.20 11.50
N LEU A 250 -0.99 11.90 11.88
CA LEU A 250 -1.99 11.40 10.94
C LEU A 250 -2.33 12.44 9.87
N GLY A 251 -2.55 13.70 10.24
CA GLY A 251 -2.83 14.75 9.27
C GLY A 251 -1.72 14.90 8.23
N ALA A 252 -0.45 14.85 8.66
CA ALA A 252 0.68 14.86 7.73
C ALA A 252 0.71 13.63 6.81
N ALA A 253 0.41 12.44 7.35
CA ALA A 253 0.34 11.21 6.56
C ALA A 253 -0.77 11.26 5.51
N ILE A 254 -1.99 11.66 5.88
CA ILE A 254 -3.12 11.81 4.96
C ILE A 254 -2.77 12.82 3.87
N LEU A 255 -2.22 13.99 4.22
CA LEU A 255 -1.84 15.01 3.22
C LEU A 255 -0.79 14.49 2.22
N VAL A 256 0.14 13.63 2.65
CA VAL A 256 1.13 13.02 1.77
C VAL A 256 0.49 11.95 0.87
N ILE A 257 -0.40 11.12 1.42
CA ILE A 257 -1.14 10.12 0.66
C ILE A 257 -2.03 10.81 -0.40
N SER A 258 -2.77 11.84 0.01
CA SER A 258 -3.60 12.67 -0.87
C SER A 258 -2.77 13.39 -1.93
N LEU A 259 -1.56 13.87 -1.61
CA LEU A 259 -0.68 14.44 -2.63
C LEU A 259 -0.20 13.38 -3.65
N GLY A 260 -0.02 12.13 -3.21
CA GLY A 260 0.32 10.99 -4.07
C GLY A 260 -0.70 10.75 -5.19
N THR A 261 -1.98 11.04 -4.95
CA THR A 261 -3.06 10.90 -5.94
C THR A 261 -2.83 11.70 -7.23
N SER A 262 -1.97 12.72 -7.19
CA SER A 262 -1.63 13.55 -8.37
C SER A 262 -0.75 12.83 -9.40
N ILE A 263 -0.07 11.76 -9.01
CA ILE A 263 0.90 11.04 -9.84
C ILE A 263 0.45 9.59 -10.09
N ILE A 264 -0.26 9.00 -9.14
CA ILE A 264 -0.71 7.61 -9.17
C ILE A 264 -2.13 7.52 -8.59
N GLU A 265 -2.91 6.57 -9.06
CA GLU A 265 -4.22 6.27 -8.49
C GLU A 265 -4.06 5.59 -7.12
N VAL A 266 -4.80 6.09 -6.13
CA VAL A 266 -4.73 5.59 -4.75
C VAL A 266 -6.14 5.22 -4.29
N PRO A 267 -6.37 3.96 -3.88
CA PRO A 267 -7.66 3.52 -3.34
C PRO A 267 -8.05 4.23 -2.04
N SER A 268 -9.34 4.49 -1.87
CA SER A 268 -9.90 5.21 -0.72
C SER A 268 -9.60 4.48 0.61
N PHE A 269 -9.66 3.14 0.59
CA PHE A 269 -9.32 2.24 1.70
C PHE A 269 -7.91 2.47 2.27
N THR A 270 -6.99 3.04 1.47
CA THR A 270 -5.63 3.37 1.91
C THR A 270 -5.65 4.36 3.08
N THR A 271 -6.53 5.36 3.02
CA THR A 271 -6.64 6.39 4.08
C THR A 271 -7.32 5.85 5.33
N PHE A 272 -8.33 5.00 5.17
CA PHE A 272 -9.00 4.32 6.28
C PHE A 272 -8.01 3.50 7.11
N LEU A 273 -7.18 2.70 6.46
CA LEU A 273 -6.14 1.93 7.14
C LEU A 273 -5.07 2.85 7.77
N ALA A 274 -4.64 3.89 7.04
CA ALA A 274 -3.66 4.84 7.52
C ALA A 274 -4.15 5.59 8.77
N SER A 275 -5.43 5.92 8.88
CA SER A 275 -6.01 6.56 10.07
C SER A 275 -6.06 5.63 11.27
N MET A 276 -6.59 4.42 11.06
CA MET A 276 -6.68 3.39 12.08
C MET A 276 -5.30 3.05 12.69
N ILE A 277 -4.28 2.85 11.84
CA ILE A 277 -2.91 2.57 12.28
C ILE A 277 -2.24 3.82 12.85
N GLY A 278 -2.35 4.95 12.15
CA GLY A 278 -1.66 6.19 12.48
C GLY A 278 -2.01 6.72 13.86
N ILE A 279 -3.30 6.67 14.24
CA ILE A 279 -3.77 7.07 15.57
C ILE A 279 -3.24 6.11 16.64
N ALA A 280 -3.45 4.80 16.44
CA ALA A 280 -3.06 3.78 17.41
C ALA A 280 -1.56 3.86 17.73
N LEU A 281 -0.70 3.86 16.70
CA LEU A 281 0.75 3.94 16.84
C LEU A 281 1.21 5.26 17.45
N SER A 282 0.66 6.39 16.98
CA SER A 282 1.10 7.69 17.48
C SER A 282 0.81 7.88 18.97
N ILE A 283 -0.37 7.42 19.43
CA ILE A 283 -0.73 7.48 20.84
C ILE A 283 0.19 6.56 21.65
N ASP A 284 0.46 5.34 21.19
CA ASP A 284 1.27 4.38 21.94
C ASP A 284 2.73 4.84 22.06
N TYR A 285 3.34 5.26 20.95
CA TYR A 285 4.70 5.80 20.94
C TYR A 285 4.86 7.04 21.82
N ALA A 286 3.87 7.94 21.79
CA ALA A 286 3.86 9.11 22.67
C ALA A 286 3.71 8.69 24.15
N LEU A 287 2.85 7.71 24.45
CA LEU A 287 2.68 7.16 25.81
C LEU A 287 4.00 6.64 26.37
N PHE A 288 4.76 5.85 25.60
CA PHE A 288 6.06 5.32 26.03
C PHE A 288 7.07 6.42 26.34
N ILE A 289 7.19 7.42 25.45
CA ILE A 289 8.13 8.53 25.63
C ILE A 289 7.73 9.40 26.83
N VAL A 290 6.44 9.71 26.99
CA VAL A 290 5.94 10.50 28.14
C VAL A 290 6.09 9.73 29.44
N SER A 291 5.79 8.43 29.46
CA SER A 291 5.97 7.58 30.64
C SER A 291 7.44 7.54 31.06
N ARG A 292 8.36 7.39 30.10
CA ARG A 292 9.80 7.43 30.40
C ARG A 292 10.24 8.81 30.87
N TYR A 293 9.78 9.88 30.24
CA TYR A 293 10.08 11.25 30.64
C TYR A 293 9.60 11.53 32.08
N LYS A 294 8.40 11.07 32.46
CA LYS A 294 7.87 11.20 33.82
C LYS A 294 8.78 10.52 34.86
N HIS A 295 9.26 9.32 34.56
CA HIS A 295 10.19 8.60 35.43
C HIS A 295 11.55 9.32 35.54
N GLU A 296 12.11 9.77 34.42
CA GLU A 296 13.41 10.47 34.41
C GLU A 296 13.37 11.84 35.11
N LEU A 297 12.20 12.50 35.16
CA LEU A 297 12.02 13.74 35.93
C LEU A 297 12.14 13.56 37.44
N GLN A 298 11.97 12.34 37.97
CA GLN A 298 12.16 12.05 39.39
C GLN A 298 13.65 11.82 39.72
N VAL A 299 14.44 11.39 38.73
CA VAL A 299 15.84 10.98 38.89
C VAL A 299 16.82 12.08 38.45
N THR A 300 16.40 12.99 37.57
CA THR A 300 17.26 14.00 36.95
C THR A 300 16.81 15.43 37.29
N ASP A 301 17.77 16.29 37.65
CA ASP A 301 17.49 17.67 38.09
C ASP A 301 17.02 18.61 36.97
N ARG A 302 17.29 18.28 35.70
CA ARG A 302 17.00 19.13 34.54
C ARG A 302 15.96 18.46 33.61
N PRO A 303 14.79 19.08 33.37
CA PRO A 303 13.79 18.57 32.44
C PRO A 303 14.30 18.34 31.01
N GLU A 304 15.22 19.18 30.54
CA GLU A 304 15.85 19.01 29.22
C GLU A 304 16.71 17.73 29.10
N GLU A 305 17.31 17.29 30.20
CA GLU A 305 18.09 16.05 30.23
C GLU A 305 17.17 14.84 30.35
N ALA A 306 16.12 14.92 31.17
CA ALA A 306 15.08 13.90 31.25
C ALA A 306 14.43 13.65 29.87
N ALA A 307 14.12 14.70 29.11
CA ALA A 307 13.57 14.57 27.75
C ALA A 307 14.56 13.94 26.77
N GLY A 308 15.84 14.32 26.86
CA GLY A 308 16.91 13.69 26.09
C GLY A 308 17.03 12.20 26.40
N ILE A 309 17.04 11.81 27.67
CA ILE A 309 17.18 10.40 28.09
C ILE A 309 15.96 9.60 27.62
N ALA A 310 14.75 10.15 27.76
CA ALA A 310 13.52 9.50 27.30
C ALA A 310 13.56 9.20 25.80
N VAL A 311 13.93 10.17 24.96
CA VAL A 311 14.03 9.96 23.50
C VAL A 311 15.22 9.06 23.15
N GLY A 312 16.34 9.16 23.87
CA GLY A 312 17.52 8.32 23.66
C GLY A 312 17.33 6.84 24.01
N THR A 313 16.39 6.52 24.90
CA THR A 313 16.08 5.14 25.35
C THR A 313 14.75 4.67 24.76
N ALA A 314 13.62 5.13 25.31
CA ALA A 314 12.28 4.77 24.83
C ALA A 314 12.06 5.20 23.37
N GLY A 315 12.56 6.36 22.95
CA GLY A 315 12.47 6.78 21.54
C GLY A 315 13.27 5.88 20.59
N SER A 316 14.36 5.26 21.07
CA SER A 316 15.11 4.28 20.26
C SER A 316 14.35 2.97 20.08
N ALA A 317 13.60 2.54 21.10
CA ALA A 317 12.67 1.42 21.00
C ALA A 317 11.51 1.75 20.05
N VAL A 318 10.96 2.97 20.11
CA VAL A 318 9.90 3.46 19.21
C VAL A 318 10.34 3.47 17.73
N VAL A 319 11.55 3.95 17.43
CA VAL A 319 12.05 3.94 16.04
C VAL A 319 12.17 2.51 15.51
N PHE A 320 12.60 1.58 16.35
CA PHE A 320 12.76 0.18 15.98
C PHE A 320 11.40 -0.54 15.81
N ALA A 321 10.49 -0.32 16.74
CA ALA A 321 9.08 -0.71 16.66
C ALA A 321 8.46 -0.24 15.34
N GLY A 322 8.52 1.07 15.07
CA GLY A 322 7.98 1.63 13.85
C GLY A 322 8.64 1.13 12.58
N LEU A 323 9.95 0.86 12.59
CA LEU A 323 10.61 0.20 11.46
C LEU A 323 10.07 -1.21 11.21
N THR A 324 9.76 -1.96 12.28
CA THR A 324 9.13 -3.28 12.18
C THR A 324 7.79 -3.19 11.46
N VAL A 325 6.96 -2.22 11.87
CA VAL A 325 5.65 -1.96 11.26
C VAL A 325 5.81 -1.54 9.79
N ILE A 326 6.71 -0.59 9.50
CA ILE A 326 6.97 -0.09 8.13
C ILE A 326 7.40 -1.24 7.22
N VAL A 327 8.27 -2.14 7.70
CA VAL A 327 8.71 -3.31 6.93
C VAL A 327 7.56 -4.31 6.74
N ALA A 328 6.75 -4.57 7.76
CA ALA A 328 5.62 -5.51 7.66
C ALA A 328 4.54 -5.02 6.68
N LEU A 329 4.21 -3.73 6.74
CA LEU A 329 3.25 -3.10 5.83
C LEU A 329 3.85 -2.89 4.43
N GLY A 330 5.14 -2.56 4.34
CA GLY A 330 5.85 -2.50 3.07
C GLY A 330 5.95 -3.86 2.38
N ALA A 331 6.07 -4.96 3.13
CA ALA A 331 6.11 -6.32 2.60
C ALA A 331 4.80 -6.72 1.90
N LEU A 332 3.70 -6.01 2.14
CA LEU A 332 2.45 -6.20 1.41
C LEU A 332 2.60 -5.93 -0.10
N SER A 333 3.55 -5.07 -0.49
CA SER A 333 3.91 -4.83 -1.90
C SER A 333 4.45 -6.09 -2.61
N VAL A 334 5.05 -7.01 -1.86
CA VAL A 334 5.62 -8.26 -2.41
C VAL A 334 4.53 -9.26 -2.78
N VAL A 335 3.31 -9.09 -2.26
CA VAL A 335 2.15 -9.94 -2.57
C VAL A 335 1.77 -9.84 -4.06
N GLY A 336 2.02 -8.68 -4.68
CA GLY A 336 1.72 -8.42 -6.09
C GLY A 336 0.25 -8.11 -6.36
N VAL A 337 -0.47 -7.61 -5.35
CA VAL A 337 -1.85 -7.13 -5.48
C VAL A 337 -1.85 -5.62 -5.27
N ASN A 338 -2.34 -4.86 -6.26
CA ASN A 338 -2.21 -3.40 -6.29
C ASN A 338 -2.88 -2.73 -5.09
N PHE A 339 -4.16 -3.00 -4.82
CA PHE A 339 -4.86 -2.34 -3.71
C PHE A 339 -4.21 -2.66 -2.35
N LEU A 340 -3.76 -3.91 -2.13
CA LEU A 340 -3.01 -4.28 -0.93
C LEU A 340 -1.67 -3.55 -0.83
N THR A 341 -0.99 -3.36 -1.96
CA THR A 341 0.26 -2.61 -2.00
C THR A 341 0.06 -1.16 -1.54
N PHE A 342 -0.97 -0.49 -2.05
CA PHE A 342 -1.30 0.88 -1.66
C PHE A 342 -1.73 0.99 -0.20
N MET A 343 -2.58 0.07 0.26
CA MET A 343 -2.95 -0.02 1.67
C MET A 343 -1.72 -0.18 2.58
N GLY A 344 -0.84 -1.13 2.27
CA GLY A 344 0.41 -1.35 2.99
C GLY A 344 1.31 -0.11 2.97
N LEU A 345 1.47 0.54 1.83
CA LEU A 345 2.30 1.73 1.70
C LEU A 345 1.71 2.93 2.46
N GLY A 346 0.40 3.17 2.39
CA GLY A 346 -0.29 4.21 3.14
C GLY A 346 -0.18 4.00 4.65
N GLY A 347 -0.36 2.76 5.11
CA GLY A 347 -0.10 2.39 6.50
C GLY A 347 1.35 2.58 6.92
N ALA A 348 2.32 2.26 6.05
CA ALA A 348 3.73 2.50 6.29
C ALA A 348 4.07 4.00 6.38
N ILE A 349 3.46 4.84 5.54
CA ILE A 349 3.56 6.30 5.61
C ILE A 349 3.00 6.80 6.96
N ALA A 350 1.83 6.32 7.37
CA ALA A 350 1.25 6.66 8.68
C ALA A 350 2.17 6.26 9.84
N ALA A 351 2.72 5.04 9.81
CA ALA A 351 3.67 4.57 10.82
C ALA A 351 4.96 5.41 10.83
N PHE A 352 5.48 5.79 9.66
CA PHE A 352 6.64 6.67 9.54
C PHE A 352 6.38 8.03 10.19
N PHE A 353 5.24 8.67 9.91
CA PHE A 353 4.88 9.94 10.53
C PHE A 353 4.61 9.81 12.03
N ALA A 354 4.06 8.69 12.50
CA ALA A 354 3.90 8.40 13.93
C ALA A 354 5.26 8.35 14.66
N VAL A 355 6.26 7.68 14.08
CA VAL A 355 7.64 7.67 14.63
C VAL A 355 8.23 9.09 14.59
N LEU A 356 8.09 9.79 13.46
CA LEU A 356 8.67 11.11 13.26
C LEU A 356 8.11 12.13 14.26
N THR A 357 6.79 12.15 14.50
CA THR A 357 6.18 13.03 15.50
C THR A 357 6.58 12.62 16.91
N ALA A 358 6.67 11.33 17.22
CA ALA A 358 7.10 10.84 18.53
C ALA A 358 8.54 11.27 18.90
N ILE A 359 9.47 11.30 17.94
CA ILE A 359 10.87 11.70 18.23
C ILE A 359 11.14 13.20 18.05
N THR A 360 10.25 13.96 17.41
CA THR A 360 10.46 15.40 17.13
C THR A 360 9.43 16.31 17.79
N LEU A 361 8.15 16.13 17.47
CA LEU A 361 7.06 16.98 17.94
C LEU A 361 6.79 16.76 19.43
N MET A 362 6.76 15.49 19.86
CA MET A 362 6.53 15.11 21.25
C MET A 362 7.51 15.78 22.23
N PRO A 363 8.85 15.67 22.09
CA PRO A 363 9.77 16.37 22.98
C PRO A 363 9.66 17.90 22.93
N ALA A 364 9.28 18.49 21.79
CA ALA A 364 9.01 19.92 21.70
C ALA A 364 7.76 20.34 22.49
N LEU A 365 6.69 19.54 22.41
CA LEU A 365 5.47 19.74 23.20
C LEU A 365 5.71 19.55 24.70
N LEU A 366 6.49 18.53 25.10
CA LEU A 366 6.94 18.37 26.50
C LEU A 366 7.62 19.64 27.02
N GLY A 367 8.50 20.24 26.19
CA GLY A 367 9.16 21.49 26.53
C GLY A 367 8.22 22.70 26.57
N ALA A 368 7.16 22.71 25.75
CA ALA A 368 6.20 23.81 25.64
C ALA A 368 5.24 23.85 26.83
N PHE A 369 4.68 22.69 27.19
CA PHE A 369 3.82 22.56 28.38
C PHE A 369 4.62 22.60 29.69
N GLY A 370 5.89 22.20 29.68
CA GLY A 370 6.82 22.39 30.79
C GLY A 370 6.29 21.90 32.13
N GLY A 371 6.36 22.73 33.17
CA GLY A 371 5.92 22.37 34.53
C GLY A 371 4.40 22.21 34.72
N ILE A 372 3.58 22.59 33.72
CA ILE A 372 2.11 22.45 33.74
C ILE A 372 1.70 21.02 33.35
N LEU A 373 2.57 20.29 32.64
CA LEU A 373 2.26 18.96 32.07
C LEU A 373 1.70 17.97 33.11
N PHE A 374 2.21 18.00 34.35
CA PHE A 374 1.79 17.12 35.43
C PHE A 374 1.06 17.86 36.58
N LYS A 375 0.50 19.05 36.33
CA LYS A 375 -0.28 19.85 37.31
C LYS A 375 -1.63 20.26 36.71
N PRO A 376 -2.78 20.07 37.39
CA PRO A 376 -2.99 19.52 38.74
C PRO A 376 -2.99 17.98 38.77
N LYS A 377 -2.43 17.39 39.84
CA LYS A 377 -2.50 15.95 40.10
C LYS A 377 -3.92 15.58 40.54
N MET A 378 -4.53 14.56 39.94
CA MET A 378 -5.85 14.10 40.40
C MET A 378 -5.73 13.37 41.76
N PRO A 379 -6.49 13.76 42.80
CA PRO A 379 -6.32 13.25 44.15
C PRO A 379 -6.62 11.76 44.31
N LEU A 380 -7.48 11.17 43.46
CA LEU A 380 -7.88 9.76 43.56
C LEU A 380 -6.89 8.75 42.95
N VAL A 381 -5.97 9.19 42.08
CA VAL A 381 -5.06 8.32 41.30
C VAL A 381 -3.59 8.51 41.69
N ALA A 382 -3.26 9.61 42.37
CA ALA A 382 -1.89 10.00 42.71
C ALA A 382 -1.37 9.45 44.04
N GLU A 383 -2.16 8.67 44.79
CA GLU A 383 -1.83 8.25 46.17
C GLU A 383 -0.91 7.02 46.25
N HIS A 384 -0.73 6.28 45.15
CA HIS A 384 0.22 5.15 45.09
C HIS A 384 1.29 5.44 44.03
N ASP A 385 2.52 5.72 44.47
CA ASP A 385 3.68 5.83 43.59
C ASP A 385 4.08 4.42 43.12
N PRO A 386 3.88 4.08 41.83
CA PRO A 386 4.04 2.71 41.31
C PRO A 386 5.49 2.22 41.27
N ASP A 387 6.46 3.11 41.46
CA ASP A 387 7.90 2.80 41.47
C ASP A 387 8.43 2.51 42.89
N ASP A 388 7.55 2.43 43.90
CA ASP A 388 7.92 1.94 45.23
C ASP A 388 8.10 0.41 45.18
N ASP A 389 9.36 -0.02 45.13
CA ASP A 389 9.81 -1.43 45.19
C ASP A 389 9.24 -2.20 46.40
N THR A 390 8.76 -1.49 47.42
CA THR A 390 8.18 -2.09 48.63
C THR A 390 6.68 -2.40 48.50
N SER A 391 6.00 -1.86 47.49
CA SER A 391 4.57 -2.04 47.26
C SER A 391 4.26 -3.31 46.43
N VAL A 392 3.35 -4.16 46.90
CA VAL A 392 2.94 -5.37 46.16
C VAL A 392 1.80 -5.03 45.21
N THR A 393 2.15 -4.65 43.98
CA THR A 393 1.17 -4.39 42.91
C THR A 393 0.51 -5.68 42.41
N ASN A 394 -0.66 -5.56 41.76
CA ASN A 394 -1.33 -6.68 41.11
C ASN A 394 -0.45 -7.35 40.04
N GLY A 395 0.34 -6.56 39.30
CA GLY A 395 1.33 -7.08 38.34
C GLY A 395 2.37 -8.00 38.99
N MET A 396 2.89 -7.61 40.16
CA MET A 396 3.82 -8.44 40.93
C MET A 396 3.21 -9.78 41.37
N ARG A 397 1.91 -9.79 41.70
CA ARG A 397 1.19 -11.03 42.10
C ARG A 397 1.08 -11.99 40.93
N VAL A 398 0.71 -11.49 39.74
CA VAL A 398 0.63 -12.28 38.51
C VAL A 398 2.02 -12.80 38.12
N ALA A 399 3.04 -11.95 38.13
CA ALA A 399 4.42 -12.36 37.83
C ALA A 399 4.94 -13.44 38.79
N ARG A 400 4.67 -13.31 40.09
CA ARG A 400 5.03 -14.35 41.09
C ARG A 400 4.30 -15.67 40.84
N LEU A 401 3.03 -15.62 40.40
CA LEU A 401 2.25 -16.81 40.08
C LEU A 401 2.84 -17.54 38.87
N ILE A 402 3.11 -16.81 37.77
CA ILE A 402 3.76 -17.33 36.56
C ILE A 402 5.13 -17.92 36.93
N GLY A 403 5.95 -17.16 37.65
CA GLY A 403 7.28 -17.61 38.08
C GLY A 403 7.26 -18.80 39.05
N LYS A 404 6.17 -19.04 39.79
CA LYS A 404 6.04 -20.20 40.69
C LYS A 404 5.68 -21.48 39.94
N ARG A 405 4.88 -21.40 38.88
CA ARG A 405 4.43 -22.55 38.07
C ARG A 405 4.46 -22.22 36.57
N PRO A 406 5.65 -22.03 35.97
CA PRO A 406 5.75 -21.55 34.59
C PRO A 406 5.22 -22.57 33.57
N TRP A 407 5.41 -23.87 33.78
CA TRP A 407 4.84 -24.92 32.92
C TRP A 407 3.32 -24.92 32.91
N ALA A 408 2.67 -24.70 34.06
CA ALA A 408 1.21 -24.62 34.12
C ALA A 408 0.69 -23.38 33.38
N ALA A 409 1.35 -22.23 33.55
CA ALA A 409 1.02 -21.01 32.82
C ALA A 409 1.16 -21.21 31.30
N LEU A 410 2.26 -21.84 30.85
CA LEU A 410 2.49 -22.18 29.45
C LEU A 410 1.39 -23.07 28.88
N VAL A 411 1.08 -24.20 29.54
CA VAL A 411 0.07 -25.16 29.05
C VAL A 411 -1.32 -24.54 29.01
N ILE A 412 -1.71 -23.78 30.04
CA ILE A 412 -3.01 -23.10 30.07
C ILE A 412 -3.11 -22.06 28.95
N ALA A 413 -2.08 -21.24 28.74
CA ALA A 413 -2.07 -20.24 27.67
C ALA A 413 -2.17 -20.90 26.30
N VAL A 414 -1.36 -21.93 26.02
CA VAL A 414 -1.38 -22.64 24.74
C VAL A 414 -2.73 -23.34 24.52
N ALA A 415 -3.30 -23.99 25.54
CA ALA A 415 -4.59 -24.65 25.43
C ALA A 415 -5.73 -23.66 25.20
N ALA A 416 -5.72 -22.51 25.87
CA ALA A 416 -6.71 -21.45 25.68
C ALA A 416 -6.63 -20.88 24.25
N LEU A 417 -5.41 -20.60 23.75
CA LEU A 417 -5.21 -20.13 22.39
C LEU A 417 -5.62 -21.17 21.35
N ALA A 418 -5.26 -22.45 21.55
CA ALA A 418 -5.64 -23.54 20.64
C ALA A 418 -7.15 -23.76 20.60
N ALA A 419 -7.83 -23.65 21.75
CA ALA A 419 -9.29 -23.72 21.81
C ALA A 419 -9.94 -22.53 21.09
N LEU A 420 -9.40 -21.32 21.25
CA LEU A 420 -9.90 -20.14 20.54
C LEU A 420 -9.57 -20.18 19.04
N ALA A 421 -8.51 -20.89 18.64
CA ALA A 421 -8.10 -21.07 17.26
C ALA A 421 -8.88 -22.15 16.50
N SER A 422 -9.57 -23.07 17.18
CA SER A 422 -10.27 -24.17 16.50
C SER A 422 -11.32 -23.72 15.46
N PRO A 423 -12.10 -22.64 15.67
CA PRO A 423 -13.06 -22.15 14.68
C PRO A 423 -12.38 -21.61 13.42
N ALA A 424 -11.11 -21.21 13.48
CA ALA A 424 -10.37 -20.74 12.31
C ALA A 424 -10.23 -21.81 11.21
N LEU A 425 -10.42 -23.10 11.55
CA LEU A 425 -10.44 -24.19 10.57
C LEU A 425 -11.67 -24.15 9.66
N GLY A 426 -12.76 -23.51 10.10
CA GLY A 426 -13.99 -23.30 9.32
C GLY A 426 -14.05 -21.93 8.66
N LEU A 427 -12.93 -21.21 8.57
CA LEU A 427 -12.87 -19.85 8.01
C LEU A 427 -13.36 -19.84 6.56
N GLN A 428 -14.47 -19.17 6.31
CA GLN A 428 -14.95 -18.87 4.96
C GLN A 428 -14.58 -17.44 4.57
N LEU A 429 -13.89 -17.28 3.45
CA LEU A 429 -13.58 -15.96 2.93
C LEU A 429 -14.63 -15.55 1.90
N GLY A 430 -14.87 -14.26 1.75
CA GLY A 430 -15.79 -13.71 0.75
C GLY A 430 -15.42 -12.28 0.42
N LEU A 431 -16.09 -11.70 -0.57
CA LEU A 431 -16.06 -10.26 -0.78
C LEU A 431 -17.44 -9.71 -0.42
N PRO A 432 -17.53 -8.53 0.20
CA PRO A 432 -18.81 -7.94 0.57
C PRO A 432 -19.70 -7.79 -0.67
N GLY A 433 -20.85 -8.45 -0.66
CA GLY A 433 -21.89 -8.33 -1.68
C GLY A 433 -23.15 -7.69 -1.12
N GLU A 434 -24.24 -7.75 -1.88
CA GLU A 434 -25.57 -7.31 -1.43
C GLU A 434 -26.05 -8.07 -0.18
N ASP A 435 -25.52 -9.28 0.05
CA ASP A 435 -25.73 -10.08 1.25
C ASP A 435 -25.12 -9.46 2.52
N SER A 436 -24.11 -8.61 2.39
CA SER A 436 -23.39 -8.03 3.52
C SER A 436 -24.02 -6.75 4.08
N PHE A 437 -25.08 -6.25 3.44
CA PHE A 437 -25.78 -5.03 3.86
C PHE A 437 -26.75 -5.27 5.03
N PRO A 438 -27.05 -4.25 5.85
CA PRO A 438 -28.06 -4.34 6.92
C PRO A 438 -29.43 -4.79 6.40
N THR A 439 -30.16 -5.63 7.17
CA THR A 439 -31.47 -6.21 6.78
C THR A 439 -32.56 -5.18 6.51
N ASP A 440 -32.44 -3.98 7.06
CA ASP A 440 -33.36 -2.86 6.83
C ASP A 440 -33.03 -2.03 5.59
N SER A 441 -31.87 -2.27 4.95
CA SER A 441 -31.50 -1.61 3.70
C SER A 441 -32.26 -2.16 2.50
N THR A 442 -32.55 -1.31 1.52
CA THR A 442 -33.21 -1.70 0.26
C THR A 442 -32.37 -2.72 -0.53
N VAL A 443 -31.03 -2.60 -0.50
CA VAL A 443 -30.11 -3.52 -1.17
C VAL A 443 -30.23 -4.94 -0.60
N ARG A 444 -30.23 -5.08 0.73
CA ARG A 444 -30.38 -6.39 1.38
C ARG A 444 -31.77 -6.98 1.18
N GLN A 445 -32.83 -6.16 1.25
CA GLN A 445 -34.19 -6.64 0.97
C GLN A 445 -34.37 -7.08 -0.49
N ALA A 446 -33.75 -6.39 -1.45
CA ALA A 446 -33.71 -6.81 -2.85
C ALA A 446 -33.06 -8.19 -3.01
N TYR A 447 -31.92 -8.42 -2.35
CA TYR A 447 -31.25 -9.72 -2.31
C TYR A 447 -32.14 -10.83 -1.71
N ASP A 448 -32.78 -10.56 -0.57
CA ASP A 448 -33.63 -11.55 0.11
C ASP A 448 -34.89 -11.88 -0.72
N ILE A 449 -35.54 -10.86 -1.30
CA ILE A 449 -36.70 -11.05 -2.18
C ILE A 449 -36.32 -11.85 -3.44
N ARG A 450 -35.15 -11.54 -4.04
CA ARG A 450 -34.64 -12.29 -5.20
C ARG A 450 -34.35 -13.74 -4.84
N THR A 451 -33.76 -13.98 -3.67
CA THR A 451 -33.52 -15.33 -3.12
C THR A 451 -34.82 -16.11 -2.93
N GLU A 452 -35.83 -15.50 -2.31
CA GLU A 452 -37.17 -16.11 -2.14
C GLU A 452 -37.83 -16.46 -3.48
N GLY A 453 -37.65 -15.59 -4.49
CA GLY A 453 -38.28 -15.72 -5.80
C GLY A 453 -37.59 -16.71 -6.73
N PHE A 454 -36.28 -16.59 -6.90
CA PHE A 454 -35.48 -17.27 -7.92
C PHE A 454 -34.48 -18.30 -7.35
N GLY A 455 -34.38 -18.42 -6.03
CA GLY A 455 -33.37 -19.25 -5.37
C GLY A 455 -32.07 -18.50 -5.08
N GLU A 456 -31.26 -19.05 -4.18
CA GLU A 456 -30.06 -18.40 -3.63
C GLU A 456 -29.00 -18.12 -4.69
N GLY A 457 -28.69 -19.10 -5.55
CA GLY A 457 -27.68 -18.93 -6.59
C GLY A 457 -28.08 -18.00 -7.74
N SER A 458 -29.34 -17.55 -7.79
CA SER A 458 -29.73 -16.47 -8.70
C SER A 458 -28.97 -15.17 -8.42
N ASN A 459 -28.45 -14.97 -7.21
CA ASN A 459 -27.60 -13.82 -6.87
C ASN A 459 -26.14 -13.98 -7.30
N GLY A 460 -25.75 -15.15 -7.83
CA GLY A 460 -24.39 -15.48 -8.21
C GLY A 460 -24.27 -16.05 -9.62
N ILE A 461 -24.94 -15.43 -10.60
CA ILE A 461 -24.96 -15.91 -11.99
C ILE A 461 -23.54 -15.90 -12.56
N LEU A 462 -23.16 -17.02 -13.16
CA LEU A 462 -21.90 -17.22 -13.86
C LEU A 462 -22.11 -16.97 -15.36
N THR A 463 -21.48 -15.93 -15.89
CA THR A 463 -21.52 -15.65 -17.33
C THR A 463 -20.40 -16.42 -18.01
N VAL A 464 -20.75 -17.30 -18.94
CA VAL A 464 -19.81 -18.09 -19.74
C VAL A 464 -19.76 -17.52 -21.15
N ALA A 465 -18.57 -17.10 -21.57
CA ALA A 465 -18.31 -16.59 -22.92
C ALA A 465 -17.34 -17.55 -23.62
N ALA A 466 -17.71 -18.07 -24.79
CA ALA A 466 -16.88 -18.98 -25.56
C ALA A 466 -16.55 -18.45 -26.95
N ASP A 467 -15.31 -18.69 -27.39
CA ASP A 467 -14.80 -18.37 -28.72
C ASP A 467 -14.84 -19.62 -29.60
N LEU A 468 -15.53 -19.50 -30.73
CA LEU A 468 -15.73 -20.54 -31.73
C LEU A 468 -14.83 -20.33 -32.96
N ALA A 469 -13.90 -19.37 -32.94
CA ALA A 469 -13.02 -19.08 -34.07
C ALA A 469 -12.18 -20.28 -34.52
N ASN A 470 -11.79 -21.15 -33.58
CA ASN A 470 -11.02 -22.37 -33.84
C ASN A 470 -11.90 -23.61 -34.09
N VAL A 471 -13.23 -23.48 -33.99
CA VAL A 471 -14.19 -24.57 -34.18
C VAL A 471 -14.64 -24.63 -35.65
N PRO A 472 -14.56 -25.80 -36.32
CA PRO A 472 -15.06 -25.97 -37.69
C PRO A 472 -16.53 -25.59 -37.81
N GLU A 473 -16.91 -24.90 -38.89
CA GLU A 473 -18.27 -24.34 -39.07
C GLU A 473 -19.39 -25.37 -38.89
N GLY A 474 -19.20 -26.59 -39.39
CA GLY A 474 -20.18 -27.68 -39.26
C GLY A 474 -20.29 -28.31 -37.87
N GLU A 475 -19.38 -27.99 -36.94
CA GLU A 475 -19.32 -28.57 -35.60
C GLU A 475 -19.67 -27.56 -34.50
N ARG A 476 -19.83 -26.27 -34.82
CA ARG A 476 -20.06 -25.19 -33.84
C ARG A 476 -21.27 -25.45 -32.95
N GLU A 477 -22.42 -25.79 -33.52
CA GLU A 477 -23.63 -26.07 -32.72
C GLU A 477 -23.44 -27.30 -31.81
N THR A 478 -22.72 -28.32 -32.30
CA THR A 478 -22.43 -29.54 -31.53
C THR A 478 -21.48 -29.22 -30.38
N ALA A 479 -20.46 -28.41 -30.61
CA ALA A 479 -19.50 -27.97 -29.60
C ALA A 479 -20.18 -27.13 -28.51
N VAL A 480 -21.06 -26.21 -28.89
CA VAL A 480 -21.84 -25.37 -27.96
C VAL A 480 -22.80 -26.21 -27.13
N THR A 481 -23.46 -27.19 -27.75
CA THR A 481 -24.35 -28.12 -27.03
C THR A 481 -23.54 -28.97 -26.04
N ALA A 482 -22.38 -29.48 -26.45
CA ALA A 482 -21.50 -30.24 -25.56
C ALA A 482 -20.98 -29.39 -24.38
N LEU A 483 -20.64 -28.12 -24.61
CA LEU A 483 -20.28 -27.18 -23.55
C LEU A 483 -21.44 -27.01 -22.56
N ARG A 484 -22.64 -26.73 -23.05
CA ARG A 484 -23.84 -26.56 -22.20
C ARG A 484 -24.14 -27.81 -21.38
N ASP A 485 -24.16 -28.97 -22.02
CA ASP A 485 -24.47 -30.25 -21.35
C ASP A 485 -23.41 -30.55 -20.29
N ARG A 486 -22.13 -30.34 -20.59
CA ARG A 486 -21.05 -30.53 -19.63
C ARG A 486 -21.15 -29.61 -18.41
N LEU A 487 -21.53 -28.35 -18.62
CA LEU A 487 -21.76 -27.40 -17.53
C LEU A 487 -22.98 -27.77 -16.68
N ALA A 488 -24.04 -28.30 -17.31
CA ALA A 488 -25.27 -28.73 -16.61
C ALA A 488 -25.08 -30.02 -15.80
N GLU A 489 -24.04 -30.81 -16.07
CA GLU A 489 -23.74 -32.04 -15.31
C GLU A 489 -23.15 -31.78 -13.92
N PHE A 490 -22.65 -30.57 -13.63
CA PHE A 490 -22.08 -30.27 -12.32
C PHE A 490 -23.19 -30.21 -11.25
N PRO A 491 -23.06 -30.92 -10.11
CA PRO A 491 -24.12 -31.02 -9.10
C PRO A 491 -24.63 -29.68 -8.57
N GLU A 492 -23.71 -28.72 -8.40
CA GLU A 492 -24.00 -27.37 -7.90
C GLU A 492 -24.46 -26.39 -8.98
N MET A 493 -24.50 -26.80 -10.25
CA MET A 493 -25.15 -26.05 -11.31
C MET A 493 -26.64 -26.39 -11.29
N ASP A 494 -27.49 -25.40 -11.01
CA ASP A 494 -28.94 -25.64 -11.05
C ASP A 494 -29.43 -25.73 -12.49
N TYR A 495 -29.02 -24.78 -13.33
CA TYR A 495 -29.30 -24.79 -14.76
C TYR A 495 -28.33 -23.92 -15.56
N VAL A 496 -28.30 -24.18 -16.87
CA VAL A 496 -27.56 -23.39 -17.87
C VAL A 496 -28.53 -22.93 -18.96
N THR A 497 -28.54 -21.62 -19.25
CA THR A 497 -29.44 -21.03 -20.24
C THR A 497 -29.15 -21.53 -21.66
N MET A 498 -30.08 -21.29 -22.58
CA MET A 498 -29.82 -21.46 -24.01
C MET A 498 -28.68 -20.54 -24.50
N PRO A 499 -27.85 -21.00 -25.46
CA PRO A 499 -26.75 -20.22 -26.02
C PRO A 499 -27.24 -19.02 -26.82
N ARG A 500 -26.59 -17.87 -26.62
CA ARG A 500 -26.77 -16.67 -27.43
C ARG A 500 -25.54 -16.50 -28.32
N PHE A 501 -25.72 -16.62 -29.63
CA PHE A 501 -24.65 -16.41 -30.59
C PHE A 501 -24.42 -14.92 -30.85
N SER A 502 -23.17 -14.55 -31.10
CA SER A 502 -22.78 -13.25 -31.60
C SER A 502 -23.29 -13.02 -33.02
N ALA A 503 -23.35 -11.77 -33.46
CA ALA A 503 -23.78 -11.42 -34.82
C ALA A 503 -22.92 -12.07 -35.92
N ASN A 504 -21.65 -12.34 -35.64
CA ASN A 504 -20.72 -13.02 -36.55
C ASN A 504 -20.76 -14.57 -36.42
N GLY A 505 -21.50 -15.13 -35.46
CA GLY A 505 -21.59 -16.58 -35.22
C GLY A 505 -20.30 -17.23 -34.69
N LEU A 506 -19.30 -16.43 -34.31
CA LEU A 506 -17.99 -16.89 -33.81
C LEU A 506 -17.85 -16.79 -32.29
N GLY A 507 -18.82 -16.21 -31.60
CA GLY A 507 -18.89 -16.19 -30.14
C GLY A 507 -20.23 -16.73 -29.65
N VAL A 508 -20.21 -17.31 -28.46
CA VAL A 508 -21.42 -17.72 -27.75
C VAL A 508 -21.37 -17.27 -26.30
N MET A 509 -22.53 -16.87 -25.78
CA MET A 509 -22.73 -16.52 -24.39
C MET A 509 -23.81 -17.43 -23.78
N LEU A 510 -23.53 -17.93 -22.58
CA LEU A 510 -24.42 -18.78 -21.78
C LEU A 510 -24.37 -18.27 -20.32
N ASN A 511 -25.46 -18.37 -19.58
CA ASN A 511 -25.47 -18.11 -18.14
C ASN A 511 -25.66 -19.43 -17.39
N GLY A 512 -24.77 -19.71 -16.44
CA GLY A 512 -24.90 -20.77 -15.46
C GLY A 512 -25.42 -20.20 -14.14
N VAL A 513 -26.47 -20.79 -13.59
CA VAL A 513 -27.01 -20.40 -12.28
C VAL A 513 -26.67 -21.50 -11.28
N PRO A 514 -25.83 -21.19 -10.27
CA PRO A 514 -25.53 -22.13 -9.20
C PRO A 514 -26.75 -22.42 -8.31
N ARG A 515 -26.66 -23.45 -7.47
CA ARG A 515 -27.67 -23.72 -6.42
C ARG A 515 -27.52 -22.78 -5.23
N SER A 516 -26.28 -22.54 -4.81
CA SER A 516 -25.91 -21.71 -3.66
C SER A 516 -25.48 -20.29 -4.03
N GLY A 517 -25.46 -19.39 -3.05
CA GLY A 517 -25.08 -17.99 -3.23
C GLY A 517 -23.60 -17.79 -3.62
N PRO A 518 -23.23 -16.55 -4.00
CA PRO A 518 -21.91 -16.22 -4.53
C PRO A 518 -20.75 -16.43 -3.54
N ASN A 519 -21.01 -16.24 -2.24
CA ASN A 519 -19.99 -16.39 -1.18
C ASN A 519 -19.89 -17.83 -0.63
N ASN A 520 -20.75 -18.75 -1.09
CA ASN A 520 -20.71 -20.15 -0.66
C ASN A 520 -19.50 -20.88 -1.28
N GLN A 521 -18.84 -21.73 -0.48
CA GLN A 521 -17.70 -22.53 -0.92
C GLN A 521 -18.06 -23.47 -2.08
N ASP A 522 -19.27 -24.03 -2.09
CA ASP A 522 -19.76 -24.94 -3.13
C ASP A 522 -19.82 -24.24 -4.50
N THR A 523 -20.28 -22.97 -4.53
CA THR A 523 -20.28 -22.14 -5.74
C THR A 523 -18.87 -21.84 -6.24
N LYS A 524 -17.91 -21.60 -5.35
CA LYS A 524 -16.51 -21.35 -5.74
C LYS A 524 -15.85 -22.60 -6.30
N ASP A 525 -16.09 -23.75 -5.68
CA ASP A 525 -15.62 -25.04 -6.17
C ASP A 525 -16.25 -25.37 -7.53
N LEU A 526 -17.53 -25.03 -7.75
CA LEU A 526 -18.18 -25.11 -9.05
C LEU A 526 -17.45 -24.29 -10.12
N VAL A 527 -17.09 -23.02 -9.84
CA VAL A 527 -16.34 -22.19 -10.80
C VAL A 527 -14.99 -22.81 -11.16
N ARG A 528 -14.26 -23.32 -10.16
CA ARG A 528 -12.97 -23.98 -10.38
C ARG A 528 -13.12 -25.23 -11.25
N ASP A 529 -14.06 -26.10 -10.89
CA ASP A 529 -14.25 -27.38 -11.56
C ASP A 529 -14.84 -27.19 -12.97
N ALA A 530 -15.73 -26.21 -13.13
CA ALA A 530 -16.26 -25.80 -14.43
C ALA A 530 -15.16 -25.27 -15.35
N ARG A 531 -14.14 -24.55 -14.87
CA ARG A 531 -12.99 -24.13 -15.70
C ARG A 531 -12.04 -25.28 -16.00
N ALA A 532 -11.82 -26.19 -15.05
CA ALA A 532 -10.96 -27.35 -15.25
C ALA A 532 -11.46 -28.29 -16.38
N ALA A 533 -12.77 -28.27 -16.67
CA ALA A 533 -13.37 -29.04 -17.75
C ALA A 533 -13.06 -28.52 -19.17
N GLU A 534 -12.46 -27.32 -19.31
CA GLU A 534 -12.19 -26.71 -20.62
C GLU A 534 -11.27 -27.57 -21.50
N GLY A 535 -10.24 -28.19 -20.90
CA GLY A 535 -9.25 -28.98 -21.64
C GLY A 535 -9.87 -30.10 -22.49
N GLU A 536 -10.90 -30.78 -21.97
CA GLU A 536 -11.61 -31.84 -22.70
C GLU A 536 -12.37 -31.31 -23.93
N LEU A 537 -12.90 -30.09 -23.84
CA LEU A 537 -13.68 -29.44 -24.89
C LEU A 537 -12.77 -28.82 -25.96
N ILE A 538 -11.64 -28.24 -25.56
CA ILE A 538 -10.59 -27.75 -26.49
C ILE A 538 -10.05 -28.91 -27.31
N GLU A 539 -9.64 -30.02 -26.67
CA GLU A 539 -9.06 -31.16 -27.39
C GLU A 539 -10.01 -31.78 -28.41
N ARG A 540 -11.33 -31.76 -28.11
CA ARG A 540 -12.34 -32.43 -28.93
C ARG A 540 -12.87 -31.56 -30.06
N TYR A 541 -13.13 -30.28 -29.79
CA TYR A 541 -13.83 -29.38 -30.71
C TYR A 541 -13.05 -28.11 -31.04
N GLY A 542 -11.98 -27.79 -30.29
CA GLY A 542 -11.27 -26.51 -30.40
C GLY A 542 -12.02 -25.32 -29.82
N ILE A 543 -13.03 -25.56 -28.97
CA ILE A 543 -13.81 -24.50 -28.31
C ILE A 543 -13.09 -24.01 -27.06
N GLU A 544 -12.87 -22.70 -26.97
CA GLU A 544 -12.26 -22.03 -25.83
C GLU A 544 -13.33 -21.22 -25.08
N TYR A 545 -13.32 -21.21 -23.75
CA TYR A 545 -14.26 -20.38 -22.99
C TYR A 545 -13.66 -19.78 -21.72
N GLY A 546 -14.27 -18.67 -21.30
CA GLY A 546 -14.04 -18.06 -20.00
C GLY A 546 -15.32 -18.03 -19.18
N ILE A 547 -15.17 -18.04 -17.86
CA ILE A 547 -16.27 -17.82 -16.90
C ILE A 547 -16.01 -16.52 -16.15
N THR A 548 -16.94 -15.58 -16.23
CA THR A 548 -16.93 -14.29 -15.56
C THR A 548 -18.25 -14.04 -14.82
N GLY A 549 -18.45 -12.80 -14.36
CA GLY A 549 -19.49 -12.41 -13.42
C GLY A 549 -18.89 -12.17 -12.04
N THR A 550 -19.59 -11.41 -11.20
CA THR A 550 -19.13 -11.00 -9.87
C THR A 550 -18.68 -12.19 -9.02
N THR A 551 -19.40 -13.31 -9.10
CA THR A 551 -19.07 -14.55 -8.37
C THR A 551 -17.76 -15.18 -8.83
N ALA A 552 -17.53 -15.25 -10.14
CA ALA A 552 -16.31 -15.81 -10.69
C ALA A 552 -15.10 -14.92 -10.38
N ILE A 553 -15.27 -13.59 -10.47
CA ILE A 553 -14.27 -12.61 -10.06
C ILE A 553 -13.94 -12.77 -8.57
N TYR A 554 -14.94 -12.93 -7.71
CA TYR A 554 -14.73 -13.13 -6.27
C TYR A 554 -14.00 -14.43 -5.96
N ALA A 555 -14.37 -15.52 -6.62
CA ALA A 555 -13.67 -16.80 -6.49
C ALA A 555 -12.20 -16.70 -6.93
N ASP A 556 -11.93 -15.96 -8.01
CA ASP A 556 -10.57 -15.70 -8.49
C ASP A 556 -9.74 -14.88 -7.51
N MET A 557 -10.31 -13.77 -7.01
CA MET A 557 -9.66 -12.93 -6.02
C MET A 557 -9.37 -13.70 -4.73
N ASP A 558 -10.33 -14.49 -4.24
CA ASP A 558 -10.14 -15.33 -3.06
C ASP A 558 -9.00 -16.33 -3.25
N HIS A 559 -8.96 -17.02 -4.40
CA HIS A 559 -7.88 -17.95 -4.71
C HIS A 559 -6.51 -17.26 -4.78
N VAL A 560 -6.43 -16.10 -5.45
CA VAL A 560 -5.20 -15.31 -5.54
C VAL A 560 -4.75 -14.86 -4.15
N LEU A 561 -5.64 -14.33 -3.31
CA LEU A 561 -5.31 -13.85 -1.98
C LEU A 561 -4.89 -14.99 -1.05
N LEU A 562 -5.64 -16.09 -1.01
CA LEU A 562 -5.33 -17.27 -0.21
C LEU A 562 -3.95 -17.86 -0.56
N GLY A 563 -3.64 -17.95 -1.86
CA GLY A 563 -2.34 -18.41 -2.34
C GLY A 563 -1.15 -17.55 -1.86
N LYS A 564 -1.41 -16.32 -1.42
CA LYS A 564 -0.37 -15.36 -0.98
C LYS A 564 -0.20 -15.27 0.53
N ILE A 565 -1.12 -15.83 1.33
CA ILE A 565 -1.02 -15.78 2.80
C ILE A 565 0.28 -16.43 3.30
N VAL A 566 0.58 -17.64 2.85
CA VAL A 566 1.78 -18.39 3.29
C VAL A 566 3.08 -17.68 2.93
N PRO A 567 3.33 -17.25 1.67
CA PRO A 567 4.56 -16.54 1.34
C PRO A 567 4.64 -15.18 2.07
N TYR A 568 3.53 -14.45 2.21
CA TYR A 568 3.51 -13.20 2.95
C TYR A 568 3.87 -13.41 4.43
N LEU A 569 3.24 -14.39 5.08
CA LEU A 569 3.53 -14.77 6.46
C LEU A 569 5.00 -15.17 6.65
N ALA A 570 5.55 -15.93 5.71
CA ALA A 570 6.96 -16.33 5.74
C ALA A 570 7.90 -15.11 5.64
N ILE A 571 7.60 -14.16 4.75
CA ILE A 571 8.39 -12.92 4.60
C ILE A 571 8.33 -12.09 5.87
N VAL A 572 7.12 -11.82 6.39
CA VAL A 572 6.93 -11.03 7.60
C VAL A 572 7.60 -11.70 8.80
N ALA A 573 7.36 -13.00 9.02
CA ALA A 573 7.97 -13.74 10.12
C ALA A 573 9.50 -13.84 10.00
N ALA A 574 10.06 -13.93 8.79
CA ALA A 574 11.50 -13.93 8.59
C ALA A 574 12.11 -12.55 8.84
N ALA A 575 11.51 -11.49 8.29
CA ALA A 575 11.95 -10.11 8.51
C ALA A 575 11.90 -9.75 9.99
N ALA A 576 10.79 -10.08 10.65
CA ALA A 576 10.60 -10.02 12.09
C ALA A 576 11.70 -10.71 12.88
N PHE A 577 11.95 -11.98 12.54
CA PHE A 577 12.91 -12.81 13.24
C PHE A 577 14.31 -12.24 13.14
N VAL A 578 14.72 -11.79 11.95
CA VAL A 578 16.01 -11.13 11.71
C VAL A 578 16.11 -9.82 12.51
N LEU A 579 15.07 -9.01 12.46
CA LEU A 579 15.04 -7.72 13.13
C LEU A 579 15.14 -7.89 14.66
N LEU A 580 14.38 -8.84 15.23
CA LEU A 580 14.42 -9.13 16.66
C LEU A 580 15.72 -9.78 17.13
N ILE A 581 16.37 -10.60 16.30
CA ILE A 581 17.73 -11.10 16.56
C ILE A 581 18.68 -9.93 16.76
N LEU A 582 18.57 -8.90 15.92
CA LEU A 582 19.42 -7.72 15.98
C LEU A 582 19.19 -6.91 17.27
N VAL A 583 17.98 -6.89 17.83
CA VAL A 583 17.70 -6.18 19.10
C VAL A 583 18.02 -6.99 20.34
N PHE A 584 17.51 -8.21 20.44
CA PHE A 584 17.68 -9.00 21.67
C PHE A 584 19.04 -9.69 21.75
N ARG A 585 19.77 -9.73 20.63
CA ARG A 585 20.97 -10.54 20.47
C ARG A 585 20.75 -11.98 20.98
N SER A 586 19.62 -12.56 20.61
CA SER A 586 19.21 -13.92 20.94
C SER A 586 18.48 -14.53 19.75
N ILE A 587 18.61 -15.84 19.55
CA ILE A 587 17.85 -16.59 18.53
C ILE A 587 16.53 -17.12 19.13
N LEU A 588 16.59 -17.55 20.38
CA LEU A 588 15.50 -18.26 21.03
C LEU A 588 14.35 -17.34 21.44
N VAL A 589 14.66 -16.13 21.91
CA VAL A 589 13.64 -15.13 22.27
C VAL A 589 12.81 -14.73 21.04
N PRO A 590 13.42 -14.32 19.91
CA PRO A 590 12.68 -14.06 18.67
C PRO A 590 11.88 -15.26 18.16
N LEU A 591 12.42 -16.48 18.25
CA LEU A 591 11.72 -17.69 17.80
C LEU A 591 10.43 -17.90 18.59
N THR A 592 10.51 -17.82 19.93
CA THR A 592 9.34 -17.98 20.79
C THR A 592 8.33 -16.86 20.60
N ALA A 593 8.78 -15.64 20.32
CA ALA A 593 7.90 -14.52 19.99
C ALA A 593 7.16 -14.76 18.66
N ALA A 594 7.87 -15.22 17.62
CA ALA A 594 7.26 -15.54 16.34
C ALA A 594 6.24 -16.69 16.46
N LEU A 595 6.56 -17.76 17.21
CA LEU A 595 5.61 -18.85 17.45
C LEU A 595 4.39 -18.40 18.27
N GLY A 596 4.60 -17.58 19.30
CA GLY A 596 3.52 -16.98 20.08
C GLY A 596 2.60 -16.11 19.22
N PHE A 597 3.19 -15.31 18.32
CA PHE A 597 2.46 -14.52 17.35
C PHE A 597 1.61 -15.38 16.41
N LEU A 598 2.17 -16.44 15.82
CA LEU A 598 1.42 -17.36 14.96
C LEU A 598 0.21 -17.96 15.67
N LEU A 599 0.39 -18.33 16.94
CA LEU A 599 -0.69 -18.88 17.76
C LEU A 599 -1.73 -17.81 18.13
N SER A 600 -1.31 -16.57 18.39
CA SER A 600 -2.21 -15.42 18.59
C SER A 600 -3.06 -15.14 17.35
N MET A 601 -2.43 -15.16 16.17
CA MET A 601 -3.10 -14.96 14.89
C MET A 601 -4.16 -16.02 14.63
N ALA A 602 -3.83 -17.30 14.83
CA ALA A 602 -4.79 -18.39 14.69
C ALA A 602 -5.98 -18.23 15.65
N ALA A 603 -5.71 -17.84 16.90
CA ALA A 603 -6.75 -17.56 17.90
C ALA A 603 -7.60 -16.33 17.54
N THR A 604 -7.01 -15.34 16.89
CA THR A 604 -7.73 -14.14 16.44
C THR A 604 -8.66 -14.47 15.29
N PHE A 605 -8.21 -15.25 14.31
CA PHE A 605 -9.10 -15.75 13.24
C PHE A 605 -10.25 -16.56 13.81
N GLY A 606 -9.99 -17.45 14.77
CA GLY A 606 -11.05 -18.23 15.39
C GLY A 606 -12.03 -17.36 16.19
N ALA A 607 -11.54 -16.34 16.89
CA ALA A 607 -12.41 -15.35 17.53
C ALA A 607 -13.27 -14.57 16.52
N THR A 608 -12.70 -14.17 15.37
CA THR A 608 -13.44 -13.48 14.31
C THR A 608 -14.50 -14.39 13.69
N VAL A 609 -14.19 -15.66 13.42
CA VAL A 609 -15.15 -16.65 12.93
C VAL A 609 -16.31 -16.84 13.92
N LEU A 610 -16.02 -17.00 15.22
CA LEU A 610 -17.07 -17.18 16.24
C LEU A 610 -18.06 -16.02 16.28
N ILE A 611 -17.57 -14.79 16.13
CA ILE A 611 -18.39 -13.58 16.24
C ILE A 611 -19.10 -13.25 14.93
N PHE A 612 -18.37 -13.27 13.79
CA PHE A 612 -18.89 -12.80 12.50
C PHE A 612 -19.50 -13.91 11.65
N GLN A 613 -19.10 -15.17 11.78
CA GLN A 613 -19.64 -16.27 10.95
C GLN A 613 -20.61 -17.17 11.72
N GLU A 614 -20.30 -17.46 12.98
CA GLU A 614 -21.19 -18.28 13.82
C GLU A 614 -22.22 -17.44 14.58
N GLY A 615 -22.07 -16.10 14.64
CA GLY A 615 -22.98 -15.21 15.36
C GLY A 615 -23.02 -15.46 16.87
N THR A 616 -21.97 -16.06 17.42
CA THR A 616 -21.92 -16.45 18.84
C THR A 616 -22.09 -15.21 19.73
N PHE A 617 -22.83 -15.36 20.83
CA PHE A 617 -23.18 -14.28 21.78
C PHE A 617 -24.19 -13.23 21.27
N GLY A 618 -24.70 -13.34 20.03
CA GLY A 618 -25.71 -12.41 19.49
C GLY A 618 -25.25 -10.96 19.40
N LEU A 619 -23.93 -10.73 19.34
CA LEU A 619 -23.30 -9.41 19.19
C LEU A 619 -23.47 -8.86 17.76
N ILE A 620 -23.63 -9.77 16.79
CA ILE A 620 -23.90 -9.47 15.39
C ILE A 620 -25.23 -10.13 15.04
N ALA A 621 -26.16 -9.34 14.52
CA ALA A 621 -27.50 -9.80 14.17
C ALA A 621 -27.48 -10.78 13.00
N ASP A 622 -26.62 -10.52 12.01
CA ASP A 622 -26.52 -11.29 10.77
C ASP A 622 -25.07 -11.73 10.54
N PRO A 623 -24.77 -13.04 10.66
CA PRO A 623 -23.44 -13.55 10.35
C PRO A 623 -23.09 -13.38 8.87
N GLN A 624 -21.85 -13.00 8.59
CA GLN A 624 -21.37 -12.65 7.25
C GLN A 624 -20.01 -13.32 6.95
N PRO A 625 -19.69 -13.59 5.68
CA PRO A 625 -18.36 -14.02 5.27
C PRO A 625 -17.26 -13.06 5.72
N ILE A 626 -16.08 -13.58 6.05
CA ILE A 626 -14.94 -12.73 6.40
C ILE A 626 -14.29 -12.25 5.12
N ILE A 627 -13.92 -10.98 5.07
CA ILE A 627 -13.38 -10.36 3.86
C ILE A 627 -12.05 -11.03 3.46
N SER A 628 -11.93 -11.36 2.17
CA SER A 628 -10.86 -12.22 1.64
C SER A 628 -9.45 -11.68 1.89
N PHE A 629 -9.28 -10.36 1.96
CA PHE A 629 -7.97 -9.76 2.27
C PHE A 629 -7.71 -9.51 3.76
N LEU A 630 -8.71 -9.66 4.64
CA LEU A 630 -8.55 -9.45 6.08
C LEU A 630 -7.40 -10.29 6.66
N PRO A 631 -7.22 -11.59 6.31
CA PRO A 631 -6.11 -12.37 6.85
C PRO A 631 -4.73 -11.82 6.55
N ILE A 632 -4.50 -11.41 5.30
CA ILE A 632 -3.23 -10.83 4.86
C ILE A 632 -2.97 -9.51 5.63
N MET A 633 -3.99 -8.65 5.69
CA MET A 633 -3.91 -7.38 6.44
C MET A 633 -3.62 -7.62 7.92
N LEU A 634 -4.39 -8.50 8.57
CA LEU A 634 -4.30 -8.78 9.99
C LEU A 634 -2.91 -9.31 10.36
N ILE A 635 -2.35 -10.22 9.54
CA ILE A 635 -0.99 -10.72 9.73
C ILE A 635 0.00 -9.55 9.74
N GLY A 636 -0.04 -8.68 8.75
CA GLY A 636 0.90 -7.54 8.66
C GLY A 636 0.75 -6.54 9.80
N LEU A 637 -0.49 -6.15 10.07
CA LEU A 637 -0.83 -5.14 11.06
C LEU A 637 -0.58 -5.62 12.48
N VAL A 638 -1.22 -6.73 12.89
CA VAL A 638 -1.04 -7.26 14.25
C VAL A 638 0.42 -7.58 14.46
N PHE A 639 1.12 -8.14 13.47
CA PHE A 639 2.55 -8.39 13.61
C PHE A 639 3.32 -7.11 13.94
N GLY A 640 3.17 -6.06 13.12
CA GLY A 640 3.85 -4.78 13.34
C GLY A 640 3.54 -4.19 14.73
N LEU A 641 2.26 -4.16 15.10
CA LEU A 641 1.77 -3.58 16.35
C LEU A 641 2.18 -4.38 17.60
N ALA A 642 2.21 -5.69 17.45
CA ALA A 642 2.47 -6.62 18.53
C ALA A 642 3.88 -6.36 19.07
N MET A 643 4.89 -6.30 18.20
CA MET A 643 6.30 -6.43 18.57
C MET A 643 6.83 -5.47 19.65
N ASP A 644 6.24 -4.30 19.77
CA ASP A 644 6.70 -3.18 20.59
C ASP A 644 6.73 -3.55 22.08
N TYR A 645 5.72 -4.27 22.55
CA TYR A 645 5.62 -4.72 23.93
C TYR A 645 6.66 -5.80 24.29
N GLN A 646 7.15 -6.57 23.31
CA GLN A 646 8.21 -7.54 23.57
C GLN A 646 9.47 -6.78 23.89
N VAL A 647 9.78 -5.77 23.07
CA VAL A 647 10.96 -4.94 23.27
C VAL A 647 10.87 -4.28 24.64
N PHE A 648 9.77 -3.65 25.03
CA PHE A 648 9.67 -3.00 26.34
C PHE A 648 9.71 -3.96 27.53
N LEU A 649 8.94 -5.05 27.51
CA LEU A 649 8.84 -5.96 28.65
C LEU A 649 10.10 -6.83 28.78
N VAL A 650 10.58 -7.39 27.67
CA VAL A 650 11.70 -8.35 27.66
C VAL A 650 13.05 -7.64 27.83
N THR A 651 13.24 -6.43 27.29
CA THR A 651 14.48 -5.67 27.58
C THR A 651 14.60 -5.36 29.06
N ARG A 652 13.51 -4.99 29.75
CA ARG A 652 13.56 -4.74 31.20
C ARG A 652 13.91 -6.00 31.99
N MET A 653 13.38 -7.16 31.59
CA MET A 653 13.77 -8.46 32.16
C MET A 653 15.24 -8.79 31.88
N ARG A 654 15.75 -8.43 30.70
CA ARG A 654 17.16 -8.59 30.31
C ARG A 654 18.07 -7.70 31.15
N GLU A 655 17.72 -6.43 31.36
CA GLU A 655 18.49 -5.49 32.18
C GLU A 655 18.73 -6.08 33.58
N GLU A 656 17.69 -6.62 34.20
CA GLU A 656 17.74 -7.23 35.53
C GLU A 656 18.57 -8.52 35.56
N TYR A 657 18.51 -9.32 34.49
CA TYR A 657 19.30 -10.54 34.35
C TYR A 657 20.79 -10.25 34.16
N VAL A 658 21.14 -9.25 33.35
CA VAL A 658 22.53 -8.81 33.12
C VAL A 658 23.14 -8.23 34.40
N GLN A 659 22.33 -7.65 35.29
CA GLN A 659 22.74 -7.20 36.62
C GLN A 659 22.97 -8.35 37.63
N GLY A 660 22.79 -9.61 37.21
CA GLY A 660 23.13 -10.80 38.01
C GLY A 660 21.94 -11.45 38.72
N LYS A 661 20.69 -10.99 38.50
CA LYS A 661 19.51 -11.68 39.04
C LYS A 661 19.27 -13.01 38.31
N SER A 662 18.67 -13.98 39.01
CA SER A 662 18.23 -15.23 38.39
C SER A 662 17.17 -14.95 37.31
N ALA A 663 17.03 -15.80 36.29
CA ALA A 663 16.03 -15.59 35.23
C ALA A 663 14.60 -15.41 35.77
N ARG A 664 14.27 -16.11 36.88
CA ARG A 664 12.98 -15.99 37.56
C ARG A 664 12.82 -14.63 38.24
N ASP A 665 13.81 -14.20 39.00
CA ASP A 665 13.72 -12.95 39.76
C ASP A 665 13.84 -11.74 38.83
N ALA A 666 14.65 -11.85 37.77
CA ALA A 666 14.74 -10.88 36.70
C ALA A 666 13.42 -10.72 35.95
N MET A 667 12.73 -11.84 35.64
CA MET A 667 11.38 -11.80 35.05
C MET A 667 10.40 -11.07 35.98
N ILE A 668 10.36 -11.43 37.26
CA ILE A 668 9.42 -10.83 38.23
C ILE A 668 9.68 -9.32 38.41
N SER A 669 10.95 -8.93 38.58
CA SER A 669 11.38 -7.53 38.76
C SER A 669 11.12 -6.70 37.49
N GLY A 670 11.43 -7.27 36.31
CA GLY A 670 11.18 -6.61 35.03
C GLY A 670 9.69 -6.45 34.74
N TYR A 671 8.88 -7.46 35.07
CA TYR A 671 7.43 -7.43 34.92
C TYR A 671 6.78 -6.35 35.79
N HIS A 672 7.25 -6.15 37.03
CA HIS A 672 6.73 -5.13 37.94
C HIS A 672 6.70 -3.74 37.30
N HIS A 673 7.84 -3.32 36.75
CA HIS A 673 8.05 -2.00 36.19
C HIS A 673 7.39 -1.83 34.80
N GLY A 674 7.34 -2.90 34.00
CA GLY A 674 6.81 -2.85 32.64
C GLY A 674 5.28 -3.02 32.55
N ALA A 675 4.67 -3.77 33.47
CA ALA A 675 3.29 -4.24 33.31
C ALA A 675 2.25 -3.12 33.23
N ARG A 676 2.39 -2.04 34.01
CA ARG A 676 1.41 -0.93 33.98
C ARG A 676 1.41 -0.23 32.62
N VAL A 677 2.59 0.10 32.10
CA VAL A 677 2.71 0.82 30.82
C VAL A 677 2.17 -0.05 29.68
N VAL A 678 2.57 -1.32 29.62
CA VAL A 678 2.10 -2.26 28.59
C VAL A 678 0.58 -2.50 28.70
N THR A 679 0.03 -2.62 29.91
CA THR A 679 -1.42 -2.79 30.10
C THR A 679 -2.19 -1.55 29.63
N SER A 680 -1.71 -0.34 29.97
CA SER A 680 -2.33 0.90 29.52
C SER A 680 -2.30 1.02 28.01
N ALA A 681 -1.14 0.76 27.39
CA ALA A 681 -0.97 0.76 25.95
C ALA A 681 -1.92 -0.23 25.24
N ALA A 682 -1.97 -1.48 25.73
CA ALA A 682 -2.85 -2.51 25.19
C ALA A 682 -4.33 -2.10 25.28
N ILE A 683 -4.79 -1.58 26.43
CA ILE A 683 -6.19 -1.13 26.60
C ILE A 683 -6.52 0.01 25.64
N ILE A 684 -5.58 0.94 25.39
CA ILE A 684 -5.78 2.03 24.43
C ILE A 684 -5.94 1.47 23.03
N MET A 685 -5.03 0.60 22.57
CA MET A 685 -5.12 0.02 21.23
C MET A 685 -6.39 -0.81 21.05
N ILE A 686 -6.77 -1.61 22.04
CA ILE A 686 -8.04 -2.37 22.02
C ILE A 686 -9.24 -1.43 21.91
N SER A 687 -9.21 -0.29 22.60
CA SER A 687 -10.30 0.69 22.57
C SER A 687 -10.36 1.44 21.24
N VAL A 688 -9.21 1.81 20.66
CA VAL A 688 -9.13 2.51 19.37
C VAL A 688 -9.53 1.59 18.22
N PHE A 689 -9.04 0.35 18.16
CA PHE A 689 -9.52 -0.59 17.14
C PHE A 689 -10.96 -1.03 17.40
N GLY A 690 -11.33 -1.20 18.68
CA GLY A 690 -12.68 -1.57 19.07
C GLY A 690 -13.73 -0.49 18.80
N SER A 691 -13.37 0.79 18.66
CA SER A 691 -14.35 1.84 18.31
C SER A 691 -14.86 1.71 16.88
N PHE A 692 -14.12 1.06 15.98
CA PHE A 692 -14.57 0.76 14.61
C PHE A 692 -15.69 -0.30 14.56
N LEU A 693 -15.97 -1.01 15.66
CA LEU A 693 -17.19 -1.82 15.78
C LEU A 693 -18.48 -1.00 15.73
N LEU A 694 -18.39 0.32 15.96
CA LEU A 694 -19.52 1.25 15.93
C LEU A 694 -19.76 1.87 14.55
N GLU A 695 -18.86 1.65 13.58
CA GLU A 695 -19.06 2.12 12.21
C GLU A 695 -20.25 1.38 11.57
N SER A 696 -20.92 1.95 10.58
CA SER A 696 -22.01 1.28 9.83
C SER A 696 -21.48 0.14 8.97
N ASP A 697 -20.38 0.39 8.29
CA ASP A 697 -19.74 -0.52 7.35
C ASP A 697 -19.26 -1.84 7.99
N ALA A 698 -19.64 -2.97 7.36
CA ALA A 698 -19.29 -4.30 7.81
C ALA A 698 -17.78 -4.57 7.72
N THR A 699 -17.10 -3.95 6.75
CA THR A 699 -15.64 -4.09 6.57
C THR A 699 -14.89 -3.48 7.74
N ALA A 700 -15.23 -2.23 8.10
CA ALA A 700 -14.70 -1.53 9.25
C ALA A 700 -14.94 -2.29 10.56
N LYS A 701 -16.16 -2.82 10.78
CA LYS A 701 -16.49 -3.61 11.99
C LYS A 701 -15.61 -4.84 12.12
N SER A 702 -15.50 -5.65 11.06
CA SER A 702 -14.74 -6.89 11.08
C SER A 702 -13.24 -6.66 11.26
N MET A 703 -12.67 -5.64 10.58
CA MET A 703 -11.26 -5.26 10.75
C MET A 703 -10.99 -4.70 12.15
N GLY A 704 -11.84 -3.80 12.64
CA GLY A 704 -11.73 -3.22 13.97
C GLY A 704 -11.76 -4.29 15.07
N PHE A 705 -12.72 -5.23 14.99
CA PHE A 705 -12.78 -6.37 15.89
C PHE A 705 -11.53 -7.24 15.81
N ALA A 706 -11.14 -7.66 14.61
CA ALA A 706 -10.03 -8.59 14.43
C ALA A 706 -8.72 -7.97 14.97
N LEU A 707 -8.49 -6.68 14.75
CA LEU A 707 -7.33 -5.97 15.30
C LEU A 707 -7.41 -5.82 16.82
N ALA A 708 -8.56 -5.45 17.36
CA ALA A 708 -8.76 -5.34 18.81
C ALA A 708 -8.54 -6.69 19.51
N ALA A 709 -9.12 -7.76 18.96
CA ALA A 709 -8.95 -9.13 19.46
C ALA A 709 -7.51 -9.60 19.32
N GLY A 710 -6.86 -9.36 18.17
CA GLY A 710 -5.47 -9.72 17.92
C GLY A 710 -4.51 -9.05 18.88
N VAL A 711 -4.68 -7.76 19.13
CA VAL A 711 -3.91 -7.02 20.14
C VAL A 711 -4.21 -7.53 21.54
N ALA A 712 -5.48 -7.79 21.89
CA ALA A 712 -5.84 -8.28 23.22
C ALA A 712 -5.22 -9.65 23.52
N ILE A 713 -5.33 -10.59 22.59
CA ILE A 713 -4.79 -11.94 22.71
C ILE A 713 -3.27 -11.88 22.80
N ASP A 714 -2.63 -11.11 21.91
CA ASP A 714 -1.17 -11.01 21.87
C ASP A 714 -0.61 -10.31 23.13
N ALA A 715 -1.16 -9.15 23.52
CA ALA A 715 -0.68 -8.39 24.67
C ALA A 715 -0.88 -9.14 26.00
N PHE A 716 -2.07 -9.71 26.24
CA PHE A 716 -2.38 -10.32 27.53
C PHE A 716 -2.03 -11.80 27.62
N VAL A 717 -2.30 -12.60 26.58
CA VAL A 717 -2.07 -14.04 26.64
C VAL A 717 -0.64 -14.37 26.22
N VAL A 718 -0.18 -13.80 25.11
CA VAL A 718 1.18 -14.11 24.62
C VAL A 718 2.23 -13.36 25.44
N ARG A 719 2.19 -12.04 25.52
CA ARG A 719 3.30 -11.27 26.11
C ARG A 719 3.31 -11.22 27.62
N MET A 720 2.14 -11.20 28.25
CA MET A 720 2.07 -11.15 29.71
C MET A 720 2.09 -12.54 30.37
N VAL A 721 1.77 -13.61 29.64
CA VAL A 721 1.72 -14.97 30.22
C VAL A 721 2.66 -15.95 29.53
N LEU A 722 2.53 -16.15 28.21
CA LEU A 722 3.30 -17.14 27.46
C LEU A 722 4.81 -16.83 27.47
N VAL A 723 5.20 -15.61 27.08
CA VAL A 723 6.60 -15.19 26.97
C VAL A 723 7.32 -15.22 28.33
N PRO A 724 6.79 -14.66 29.43
CA PRO A 724 7.45 -14.70 30.72
C PRO A 724 7.58 -16.14 31.26
N ALA A 725 6.59 -17.01 31.01
CA ALA A 725 6.68 -18.42 31.36
C ALA A 725 7.83 -19.11 30.61
N LEU A 726 7.95 -18.88 29.30
CA LEU A 726 9.03 -19.43 28.47
C LEU A 726 10.41 -18.93 28.91
N LEU A 727 10.56 -17.63 29.20
CA LEU A 727 11.81 -17.06 29.70
C LEU A 727 12.27 -17.73 31.01
N VAL A 728 11.35 -17.99 31.93
CA VAL A 728 11.67 -18.70 33.19
C VAL A 728 12.06 -20.15 32.94
N ILE A 729 11.37 -20.86 32.03
CA ILE A 729 11.65 -22.27 31.70
C ILE A 729 13.01 -22.42 31.02
N MET A 730 13.32 -21.53 30.07
CA MET A 730 14.55 -21.58 29.27
C MET A 730 15.76 -21.06 30.05
N GLY A 731 15.54 -20.17 31.03
CA GLY A 731 16.58 -19.66 31.93
C GLY A 731 17.74 -19.01 31.18
N ARG A 732 18.97 -19.49 31.40
CA ARG A 732 20.17 -18.94 30.73
C ARG A 732 20.16 -19.09 29.21
N TRP A 733 19.41 -20.06 28.68
CA TRP A 733 19.35 -20.31 27.24
C TRP A 733 18.56 -19.24 26.50
N SER A 734 17.66 -18.51 27.17
CA SER A 734 16.91 -17.41 26.57
C SER A 734 17.80 -16.36 25.92
N TRP A 735 19.02 -16.17 26.43
CA TRP A 735 19.96 -15.15 25.95
C TRP A 735 21.13 -15.75 25.15
N TRP A 736 20.98 -16.98 24.66
CA TRP A 736 22.03 -17.65 23.91
C TRP A 736 22.12 -17.15 22.46
N MET A 737 23.36 -16.94 22.01
CA MET A 737 23.69 -16.58 20.63
C MET A 737 25.01 -17.24 20.19
N PRO A 738 25.12 -17.75 18.94
CA PRO A 738 26.38 -18.22 18.38
C PRO A 738 27.40 -17.08 18.23
N ARG A 739 28.67 -17.34 18.59
CA ARG A 739 29.75 -16.34 18.52
C ARG A 739 30.02 -15.78 17.13
N TRP A 740 29.79 -16.56 16.08
CA TRP A 740 29.97 -16.10 14.70
C TRP A 740 28.89 -15.08 14.32
N LEU A 741 27.66 -15.28 14.79
CA LEU A 741 26.52 -14.42 14.50
C LEU A 741 26.63 -13.11 15.29
N ASP A 742 27.00 -13.18 16.57
CA ASP A 742 27.25 -12.00 17.41
C ASP A 742 28.37 -11.09 16.84
N ARG A 743 29.31 -11.67 16.08
CA ARG A 743 30.38 -10.92 15.41
C ARG A 743 29.96 -10.24 14.12
N MET A 744 28.99 -10.82 13.39
CA MET A 744 28.47 -10.27 12.14
C MET A 744 27.42 -9.18 12.38
N LEU A 745 26.64 -9.29 13.46
CA LEU A 745 25.55 -8.38 13.74
C LEU A 745 26.04 -7.02 14.24
N PRO A 746 25.53 -5.90 13.71
CA PRO A 746 25.86 -4.57 14.20
C PRO A 746 25.37 -4.37 15.64
N ASP A 747 26.07 -3.51 16.40
CA ASP A 747 25.70 -3.15 17.76
C ASP A 747 24.75 -1.95 17.78
N ILE A 748 23.45 -2.25 17.75
CA ILE A 748 22.39 -1.25 17.88
C ILE A 748 22.05 -1.11 19.36
N ASP A 749 22.62 -0.08 19.99
CA ASP A 749 22.31 0.28 21.37
C ASP A 749 20.88 0.87 21.47
N VAL A 750 19.91 -0.01 21.77
CA VAL A 750 18.50 0.32 22.07
C VAL A 750 18.28 0.57 23.57
N GLU A 751 19.10 -0.03 24.43
CA GLU A 751 18.98 0.08 25.90
C GLU A 751 19.63 1.36 26.46
N GLY A 752 20.39 2.09 25.64
CA GLY A 752 21.10 3.29 26.06
C GLY A 752 22.34 2.99 26.92
N THR A 753 22.94 1.82 26.76
CA THR A 753 24.15 1.41 27.51
C THR A 753 25.29 2.39 27.29
N LYS A 754 25.49 2.87 26.05
CA LYS A 754 26.52 3.87 25.72
C LYS A 754 26.24 5.25 26.34
N LEU A 755 24.96 5.61 26.53
CA LEU A 755 24.58 6.84 27.25
C LEU A 755 24.96 6.77 28.73
N ARG A 756 24.85 5.58 29.35
CA ARG A 756 25.23 5.35 30.76
C ARG A 756 26.75 5.37 30.94
N GLU A 757 27.49 4.72 30.05
CA GLU A 757 28.96 4.70 30.08
C GLU A 757 29.57 6.09 29.91
N LEU A 758 29.01 6.93 29.03
CA LEU A 758 29.43 8.33 28.86
C LEU A 758 29.20 9.20 30.11
N ARG A 759 28.35 8.76 31.04
CA ARG A 759 28.05 9.44 32.30
C ARG A 759 28.94 8.98 33.46
N GLN A 760 29.62 7.83 33.33
CA GLN A 760 30.51 7.27 34.36
C GLN A 760 31.97 7.81 34.42
N PRO A 761 32.51 8.67 33.54
CA PRO A 761 33.88 9.18 33.73
C PRO A 761 33.85 10.56 34.40
N GLN A 762 33.68 10.60 35.73
CA GLN A 762 34.13 11.76 36.54
C GLN A 762 34.17 11.55 38.08
N SER A 763 33.63 10.47 38.63
CA SER A 763 33.64 10.25 40.09
C SER A 763 34.91 9.58 40.64
N ASP A 764 35.73 8.93 39.80
CA ASP A 764 36.89 8.14 40.25
C ASP A 764 38.27 8.80 40.01
N GLN A 765 38.34 10.03 39.50
CA GLN A 765 39.61 10.76 39.34
C GLN A 765 39.89 11.82 40.42
N GLY A 766 39.10 11.86 41.50
CA GLY A 766 39.27 12.81 42.61
C GLY A 766 40.22 12.39 43.74
N ALA A 767 40.91 11.25 43.64
CA ALA A 767 41.62 10.68 44.78
C ALA A 767 43.02 10.13 44.45
N LEU A 768 43.85 10.85 43.68
CA LEU A 768 45.29 10.57 43.63
C LEU A 768 46.12 11.87 43.53
N GLY A 769 46.66 12.29 44.67
CA GLY A 769 48.02 12.83 44.84
C GLY A 769 48.40 14.13 44.15
N VAL A 770 48.39 15.22 44.90
CA VAL A 770 49.21 16.43 44.65
C VAL A 770 50.69 16.11 44.95
N PRO A 771 51.62 16.59 44.12
CA PRO A 771 52.70 17.41 44.68
C PRO A 771 53.01 18.69 43.88
N ASP A 772 53.42 19.71 44.63
CA ASP A 772 53.90 21.03 44.22
C ASP A 772 55.09 21.00 43.24
N SER A 773 55.19 22.04 42.38
CA SER A 773 56.33 23.00 42.44
C SER A 773 56.27 24.07 41.33
N ASP A 774 56.41 25.32 41.78
CA ASP A 774 56.80 26.57 41.10
C ASP A 774 57.65 26.49 39.82
N THR A 775 57.42 27.38 38.84
CA THR A 775 58.24 28.61 38.57
C THR A 775 57.96 29.29 37.21
N ASN A 776 58.22 30.60 37.21
CA ASN A 776 58.07 31.66 36.20
C ASN A 776 58.68 31.43 34.79
N GLY A 777 58.20 32.22 33.81
CA GLY A 777 59.06 32.69 32.71
C GLY A 777 58.37 33.22 31.45
N SER A 778 58.21 34.54 31.35
CA SER A 778 57.86 35.31 30.16
C SER A 778 58.99 35.39 29.12
N GLY A 779 58.69 35.55 27.82
CA GLY A 779 59.65 36.09 26.84
C GLY A 779 59.26 35.95 25.36
N ALA A 780 59.29 37.06 24.63
CA ALA A 780 58.89 37.20 23.22
C ALA A 780 60.09 37.37 22.25
N GLN A 781 59.80 37.16 20.95
CA GLN A 781 60.34 37.83 19.72
C GLN A 781 61.49 37.25 18.84
N ARG A 782 61.11 37.03 17.55
CA ARG A 782 61.69 37.36 16.20
C ARG A 782 63.00 36.71 15.61
N LEU A 783 62.80 35.93 14.50
CA LEU A 783 63.38 35.87 13.09
C LEU A 783 64.90 36.18 12.82
N PRO A 784 65.60 35.77 11.69
CA PRO A 784 65.22 35.13 10.39
C PRO A 784 66.22 34.03 9.81
N GLY A 785 66.06 33.63 8.52
CA GLY A 785 66.80 32.56 7.74
C GLY A 785 68.32 32.77 7.47
N VAL A 786 69.10 31.84 6.87
CA VAL A 786 69.10 31.29 5.48
C VAL A 786 70.14 30.13 5.35
N THR A 787 69.86 29.19 4.44
CA THR A 787 70.60 28.05 3.80
C THR A 787 72.08 27.71 4.08
N THR A 788 72.41 26.41 4.16
CA THR A 788 73.29 25.69 3.19
C THR A 788 73.36 24.17 3.40
N GLU A 789 73.31 23.46 2.26
CA GLU A 789 73.92 22.17 1.91
C GLU A 789 73.45 20.80 2.45
N ARG A 790 73.32 19.91 1.46
CA ARG A 790 72.95 18.49 1.48
C ARG A 790 73.96 17.64 2.24
N VAL A 791 73.45 16.75 3.08
CA VAL A 791 74.01 15.40 3.27
C VAL A 791 72.87 14.40 3.14
N VAL A 792 73.09 13.43 2.25
CA VAL A 792 72.25 12.26 2.04
C VAL A 792 72.22 11.45 3.34
N ALA A 793 71.11 11.52 4.06
CA ALA A 793 70.81 10.64 5.18
C ALA A 793 69.66 9.73 4.76
N SER A 794 69.83 8.42 4.97
CA SER A 794 68.81 7.41 4.75
C SER A 794 67.49 7.85 5.38
N VAL A 795 66.46 8.07 4.57
CA VAL A 795 65.13 8.41 5.06
C VAL A 795 64.56 7.17 5.75
N ARG A 796 64.69 7.09 7.08
CA ARG A 796 63.77 6.29 7.91
C ARG A 796 62.44 7.02 7.93
N GLY A 797 61.70 6.90 6.83
CA GLY A 797 60.35 7.39 6.66
C GLY A 797 59.41 6.21 6.46
N ARG A 798 58.17 6.35 6.96
CA ARG A 798 57.12 5.35 6.79
C ARG A 798 56.60 5.48 5.35
N THR A 799 56.98 4.55 4.48
CA THR A 799 56.68 4.64 3.05
C THR A 799 55.56 3.68 2.64
N ILE A 800 54.71 4.13 1.72
CA ILE A 800 53.69 3.34 1.03
C ILE A 800 54.09 3.34 -0.44
N GLY A 801 54.47 2.20 -1.00
CA GLY A 801 54.86 2.07 -2.40
C GLY A 801 54.10 0.96 -3.12
N GLY A 802 54.17 0.89 -4.44
CA GLY A 802 53.34 -0.04 -5.19
C GLY A 802 53.48 0.10 -6.70
N CYS A 803 52.80 -0.75 -7.46
CA CYS A 803 52.64 -0.65 -8.90
C CYS A 803 51.19 -0.37 -9.29
N ILE A 804 51.00 0.47 -10.29
CA ILE A 804 49.71 0.83 -10.87
C ILE A 804 49.62 0.17 -12.24
N ARG A 805 48.62 -0.70 -12.41
CA ARG A 805 48.46 -1.51 -13.61
C ARG A 805 47.04 -1.44 -14.14
N ARG A 806 46.86 -1.81 -15.41
CA ARG A 806 45.56 -2.12 -16.00
C ARG A 806 45.16 -3.56 -15.72
N ALA A 807 43.91 -3.91 -16.01
CA ALA A 807 43.41 -5.28 -15.90
C ALA A 807 44.17 -6.28 -16.81
N ASP A 808 44.77 -5.80 -17.91
CA ASP A 808 45.62 -6.58 -18.82
C ASP A 808 47.08 -6.75 -18.33
N GLY A 809 47.42 -6.17 -17.17
CA GLY A 809 48.74 -6.26 -16.56
C GLY A 809 49.76 -5.22 -17.02
N HIS A 810 49.44 -4.36 -17.99
CA HIS A 810 50.33 -3.27 -18.41
C HIS A 810 50.37 -2.12 -17.39
N PRO A 811 51.53 -1.47 -17.17
CA PRO A 811 51.65 -0.36 -16.23
C PRO A 811 50.92 0.90 -16.72
N VAL A 812 50.36 1.67 -15.79
CA VAL A 812 49.72 2.96 -16.08
C VAL A 812 50.70 4.11 -15.76
N PRO A 813 51.22 4.83 -16.76
CA PRO A 813 52.17 5.91 -16.55
C PRO A 813 51.49 7.17 -15.97
N ASP A 814 52.27 8.00 -15.29
CA ASP A 814 51.90 9.36 -14.85
C ASP A 814 50.63 9.45 -13.97
N ALA A 815 50.28 8.37 -13.28
CA ALA A 815 49.15 8.34 -12.37
C ALA A 815 49.43 9.23 -11.14
N VAL A 816 48.45 10.05 -10.76
CA VAL A 816 48.51 10.92 -9.59
C VAL A 816 47.92 10.16 -8.39
N LEU A 817 48.70 10.09 -7.32
CA LEU A 817 48.29 9.46 -6.07
C LEU A 817 48.13 10.49 -4.97
N THR A 818 47.01 10.41 -4.26
CA THR A 818 46.67 11.29 -3.14
C THR A 818 46.30 10.45 -1.93
N LEU A 819 47.00 10.65 -0.82
CA LEU A 819 46.73 9.99 0.45
C LEU A 819 45.91 10.93 1.34
N ILE A 820 44.80 10.44 1.87
CA ILE A 820 43.83 11.22 2.66
C ILE A 820 43.63 10.56 4.03
N ASP A 821 43.58 11.35 5.11
CA ASP A 821 43.30 10.85 6.47
C ASP A 821 41.81 10.53 6.69
N SER A 822 41.49 9.90 7.83
CA SER A 822 40.11 9.56 8.20
C SER A 822 39.18 10.77 8.44
N ARG A 823 39.70 12.00 8.39
CA ARG A 823 38.94 13.25 8.49
C ARG A 823 38.77 13.94 7.13
N GLY A 824 39.27 13.34 6.04
CA GLY A 824 39.17 13.87 4.69
C GLY A 824 40.29 14.85 4.32
N HIS A 825 41.32 15.02 5.14
CA HIS A 825 42.44 15.90 4.83
C HIS A 825 43.50 15.19 4.00
N GLN A 826 43.95 15.84 2.91
CA GLN A 826 45.09 15.37 2.13
C GLN A 826 46.35 15.43 2.98
N VAL A 827 47.00 14.27 3.18
CA VAL A 827 48.21 14.14 3.98
C VAL A 827 49.48 13.99 3.14
N SER A 828 49.37 13.45 1.93
CA SER A 828 50.50 13.22 1.03
C SER A 828 50.03 13.11 -0.42
N ARG A 829 50.87 13.48 -1.38
CA ARG A 829 50.56 13.39 -2.81
C ARG A 829 51.84 13.11 -3.61
N ALA A 830 51.77 12.21 -4.57
CA ALA A 830 52.88 11.83 -5.43
C ALA A 830 52.37 11.51 -6.84
N THR A 831 53.29 11.39 -7.80
CA THR A 831 53.02 10.88 -9.14
C THR A 831 53.81 9.58 -9.33
N GLY A 832 53.16 8.57 -9.90
CA GLY A 832 53.82 7.34 -10.31
C GLY A 832 54.81 7.60 -11.44
N ASP A 833 55.81 6.73 -11.58
CA ASP A 833 56.79 6.80 -12.64
C ASP A 833 56.25 6.22 -13.96
N GLY A 834 57.03 6.34 -15.04
CA GLY A 834 56.66 5.81 -16.35
C GLY A 834 56.54 4.28 -16.42
N GLY A 835 56.99 3.56 -15.38
CA GLY A 835 56.81 2.12 -15.21
C GLY A 835 55.61 1.75 -14.34
N GLY A 836 54.81 2.74 -13.91
CA GLY A 836 53.64 2.57 -13.05
C GLY A 836 53.97 2.40 -11.57
N THR A 837 55.23 2.51 -11.14
CA THR A 837 55.60 2.39 -9.72
C THR A 837 55.48 3.72 -8.99
N TYR A 838 55.17 3.68 -7.70
CA TYR A 838 55.05 4.89 -6.88
C TYR A 838 55.58 4.70 -5.47
N LEU A 839 55.86 5.82 -4.79
CA LEU A 839 56.24 5.89 -3.39
C LEU A 839 55.64 7.14 -2.73
N LEU A 840 54.99 6.96 -1.58
CA LEU A 840 54.36 8.01 -0.77
C LEU A 840 54.84 7.93 0.68
N GLU A 841 54.97 9.07 1.35
CA GLU A 841 55.26 9.12 2.79
C GLU A 841 53.97 9.28 3.61
N SER A 842 53.86 8.56 4.72
CA SER A 842 52.77 8.73 5.70
C SER A 842 53.26 9.46 6.95
N PRO A 843 52.58 10.55 7.39
CA PRO A 843 53.02 11.35 8.53
C PRO A 843 52.81 10.68 9.91
N ALA A 844 51.80 9.80 10.05
CA ALA A 844 51.49 9.12 11.32
C ALA A 844 51.03 7.66 11.10
N PRO A 845 51.11 6.79 12.11
CA PRO A 845 50.46 5.49 12.06
C PRO A 845 48.94 5.67 12.09
N GLY A 846 48.20 4.97 11.23
CA GLY A 846 46.76 5.13 11.10
C GLY A 846 46.18 4.62 9.79
N SER A 847 44.86 4.66 9.68
CA SER A 847 44.14 4.31 8.44
C SER A 847 44.02 5.53 7.54
N TYR A 848 44.35 5.34 6.27
CA TYR A 848 44.31 6.33 5.21
C TYR A 848 43.56 5.79 4.00
N VAL A 849 43.06 6.69 3.17
CA VAL A 849 42.51 6.37 1.85
C VAL A 849 43.53 6.81 0.80
N LEU A 850 44.02 5.87 0.00
CA LEU A 850 44.87 6.13 -1.15
C LEU A 850 43.99 6.24 -2.39
N ILE A 851 43.92 7.44 -2.97
CA ILE A 851 43.22 7.71 -4.23
C ILE A 851 44.25 7.76 -5.35
N VAL A 852 44.07 6.93 -6.37
CA VAL A 852 44.91 6.88 -7.57
C VAL A 852 44.07 7.30 -8.76
N ALA A 853 44.51 8.31 -9.49
CA ALA A 853 43.84 8.82 -10.68
C ALA A 853 44.84 8.95 -11.83
N ALA A 854 44.48 8.44 -13.00
CA ALA A 854 45.27 8.58 -14.22
C ALA A 854 44.37 9.01 -15.37
N ASN A 855 44.91 9.75 -16.33
CA ASN A 855 44.13 10.20 -17.47
C ASN A 855 43.66 8.99 -18.30
N GLY A 856 42.38 8.98 -18.72
CA GLY A 856 41.79 7.84 -19.44
C GLY A 856 41.53 6.58 -18.60
N HIS A 857 41.45 6.68 -17.27
CA HIS A 857 41.12 5.57 -16.37
C HIS A 857 40.19 6.04 -15.25
N GLN A 858 39.36 5.13 -14.72
CA GLN A 858 38.56 5.43 -13.54
C GLN A 858 39.44 5.54 -12.29
N PRO A 859 39.29 6.59 -11.45
CA PRO A 859 40.02 6.69 -10.21
C PRO A 859 39.70 5.53 -9.26
N ALA A 860 40.71 4.95 -8.63
CA ALA A 860 40.54 3.92 -7.62
C ALA A 860 40.88 4.47 -6.22
N ALA A 861 40.06 4.12 -5.22
CA ALA A 861 40.32 4.45 -3.82
C ALA A 861 40.52 3.16 -3.02
N VAL A 862 41.67 3.05 -2.34
CA VAL A 862 42.05 1.86 -1.57
C VAL A 862 42.35 2.26 -0.12
N ASN A 863 41.79 1.54 0.84
CA ASN A 863 42.11 1.75 2.26
C ASN A 863 43.48 1.16 2.58
N VAL A 864 44.37 1.97 3.16
CA VAL A 864 45.72 1.57 3.53
C VAL A 864 45.98 1.90 5.00
N THR A 865 46.56 0.96 5.76
CA THR A 865 46.86 1.17 7.19
C THR A 865 48.37 1.27 7.38
N ALA A 866 48.86 2.47 7.66
CA ALA A 866 50.27 2.71 7.92
C ALA A 866 50.61 2.30 9.37
N VAL A 867 51.62 1.43 9.53
CA VAL A 867 52.09 0.93 10.84
C VAL A 867 53.31 1.74 11.30
N ALA A 868 53.60 1.74 12.61
CA ALA A 868 54.56 2.65 13.24
C ALA A 868 56.00 2.58 12.69
N ASP A 869 56.46 1.42 12.22
CA ASP A 869 57.76 1.20 11.58
C ASP A 869 57.65 0.12 10.48
N GLY A 870 57.33 0.52 9.24
CA GLY A 870 57.29 -0.41 8.10
C GLY A 870 57.05 0.28 6.76
N ALA A 871 57.57 -0.33 5.69
CA ALA A 871 57.22 0.00 4.30
C ALA A 871 56.03 -0.88 3.88
N LEU A 872 54.95 -0.25 3.41
CA LEU A 872 53.74 -0.94 2.96
C LEU A 872 53.72 -1.00 1.43
N HIS A 873 53.55 -2.20 0.87
CA HIS A 873 53.43 -2.39 -0.58
C HIS A 873 51.96 -2.60 -0.98
N VAL A 874 51.44 -1.81 -1.91
CA VAL A 874 50.04 -1.87 -2.36
C VAL A 874 49.97 -1.70 -3.88
N ASP A 875 49.59 -2.74 -4.60
CA ASP A 875 49.33 -2.63 -6.04
C ASP A 875 47.90 -2.16 -6.32
N VAL A 876 47.73 -1.28 -7.31
CA VAL A 876 46.43 -0.69 -7.65
C VAL A 876 46.12 -0.95 -9.12
N THR A 877 44.96 -1.54 -9.39
CA THR A 877 44.47 -1.73 -10.76
C THR A 877 43.51 -0.60 -11.13
N LEU A 878 43.80 0.14 -12.20
CA LEU A 878 42.91 1.17 -12.74
C LEU A 878 42.14 0.61 -13.96
N PRO A 879 40.80 0.55 -13.91
CA PRO A 879 39.99 0.22 -15.08
C PRO A 879 40.16 1.29 -16.17
N GLY A 880 40.27 0.86 -17.44
CA GLY A 880 40.27 1.79 -18.56
C GLY A 880 38.94 2.55 -18.63
N SER A 881 38.98 3.86 -18.91
CA SER A 881 37.77 4.62 -19.20
C SER A 881 37.46 4.48 -20.68
N GLY A 882 36.37 3.80 -21.03
CA GLY A 882 35.90 3.74 -22.40
C GLY A 882 35.30 5.06 -22.90
N GLU A 883 35.06 5.13 -24.20
CA GLU A 883 34.38 6.21 -24.90
C GLU A 883 33.30 5.60 -25.79
N LEU A 884 32.03 5.93 -25.49
CA LEU A 884 30.91 5.65 -26.37
C LEU A 884 30.68 6.90 -27.23
N SER A 885 30.78 6.78 -28.55
CA SER A 885 30.54 7.91 -29.47
C SER A 885 29.66 7.50 -30.64
N GLY A 886 29.12 8.47 -31.37
CA GLY A 886 28.30 8.18 -32.54
C GLY A 886 27.61 9.42 -33.08
N VAL A 887 26.65 9.22 -33.97
CA VAL A 887 25.84 10.29 -34.57
C VAL A 887 24.35 9.98 -34.41
N VAL A 888 23.58 10.96 -33.95
CA VAL A 888 22.11 10.91 -33.94
C VAL A 888 21.58 11.51 -35.24
N ARG A 889 20.73 10.78 -35.96
CA ARG A 889 20.19 11.18 -37.27
C ARG A 889 18.69 10.97 -37.35
N THR A 890 18.06 11.60 -38.34
CA THR A 890 16.67 11.30 -38.73
C THR A 890 16.63 10.13 -39.71
N ALA A 891 15.44 9.56 -39.99
CA ALA A 891 15.25 8.57 -41.05
C ALA A 891 15.68 9.09 -42.46
N ALA A 892 15.64 10.41 -42.67
CA ALA A 892 16.15 11.07 -43.87
C ALA A 892 17.69 11.27 -43.87
N HIS A 893 18.39 10.69 -42.88
CA HIS A 893 19.85 10.75 -42.68
C HIS A 893 20.39 12.16 -42.34
N GLU A 894 19.54 13.08 -41.92
CA GLU A 894 19.94 14.42 -41.48
C GLU A 894 20.43 14.39 -40.03
N PRO A 895 21.51 15.13 -39.68
CA PRO A 895 22.02 15.18 -38.32
C PRO A 895 21.05 15.90 -37.37
N VAL A 896 20.81 15.30 -36.18
CA VAL A 896 19.94 15.90 -35.15
C VAL A 896 20.80 16.60 -34.11
N ALA A 897 20.79 17.94 -34.13
CA ALA A 897 21.52 18.77 -33.18
C ALA A 897 20.73 18.97 -31.87
N GLY A 898 21.42 19.00 -30.73
CA GLY A 898 20.79 19.24 -29.42
C GLY A 898 20.00 18.05 -28.86
N ALA A 899 20.19 16.84 -29.40
CA ALA A 899 19.65 15.62 -28.82
C ALA A 899 20.43 15.25 -27.56
N THR A 900 19.73 14.91 -26.48
CA THR A 900 20.30 14.40 -25.25
C THR A 900 20.47 12.89 -25.37
N VAL A 901 21.70 12.44 -25.18
CA VAL A 901 22.08 11.04 -25.11
C VAL A 901 22.43 10.70 -23.66
N THR A 902 21.88 9.58 -23.18
CA THR A 902 22.10 9.07 -21.82
C THR A 902 22.37 7.57 -21.86
N VAL A 903 23.34 7.13 -21.07
CA VAL A 903 23.75 5.75 -20.94
C VAL A 903 23.57 5.34 -19.49
N THR A 904 22.75 4.33 -19.23
CA THR A 904 22.46 3.83 -17.89
C THR A 904 22.89 2.37 -17.72
N ASP A 905 23.31 2.00 -16.51
CA ASP A 905 23.64 0.62 -16.17
C ASP A 905 22.39 -0.23 -15.87
N LEU A 906 22.58 -1.51 -15.53
CA LEU A 906 21.50 -2.45 -15.17
C LEU A 906 20.71 -2.06 -13.91
N ARG A 907 21.21 -1.11 -13.12
CA ARG A 907 20.54 -0.58 -11.92
C ARG A 907 19.83 0.75 -12.20
N GLY A 908 19.92 1.26 -13.44
CA GLY A 908 19.33 2.53 -13.86
C GLY A 908 20.19 3.77 -13.57
N GLU A 909 21.43 3.60 -13.10
CA GLU A 909 22.32 4.72 -12.80
C GLU A 909 22.96 5.29 -14.08
N VAL A 910 23.00 6.62 -14.21
CA VAL A 910 23.56 7.29 -15.39
C VAL A 910 25.08 7.23 -15.34
N VAL A 911 25.68 6.46 -16.24
CA VAL A 911 27.13 6.27 -16.37
C VAL A 911 27.76 7.15 -17.44
N GLY A 912 26.95 7.73 -18.34
CA GLY A 912 27.40 8.65 -19.37
C GLY A 912 26.25 9.50 -19.91
N ALA A 913 26.51 10.76 -20.20
CA ALA A 913 25.56 11.66 -20.84
C ALA A 913 26.28 12.60 -21.81
N ALA A 914 25.64 12.94 -22.93
CA ALA A 914 26.14 13.87 -23.92
C ALA A 914 24.98 14.60 -24.60
N VAL A 915 25.27 15.76 -25.18
CA VAL A 915 24.34 16.47 -26.06
C VAL A 915 24.97 16.52 -27.45
N THR A 916 24.21 16.21 -28.50
CA THR A 916 24.74 16.18 -29.86
C THR A 916 25.12 17.56 -30.37
N ALA A 917 26.24 17.63 -31.09
CA ALA A 917 26.71 18.82 -31.78
C ALA A 917 25.88 19.11 -33.05
N ALA A 918 26.18 20.21 -33.75
CA ALA A 918 25.46 20.63 -34.95
C ALA A 918 25.50 19.62 -36.11
N ASP A 919 26.52 18.76 -36.12
CA ASP A 919 26.69 17.63 -37.05
C ASP A 919 26.06 16.32 -36.54
N GLY A 920 25.30 16.37 -35.44
CA GLY A 920 24.64 15.24 -34.81
C GLY A 920 25.57 14.34 -33.99
N ALA A 921 26.86 14.65 -33.91
CA ALA A 921 27.83 13.80 -33.21
C ALA A 921 27.70 13.92 -31.69
N TYR A 922 27.87 12.80 -30.97
CA TYR A 922 27.94 12.74 -29.52
C TYR A 922 29.14 11.89 -29.07
N ALA A 923 29.65 12.17 -27.87
CA ALA A 923 30.67 11.37 -27.20
C ALA A 923 30.44 11.38 -25.68
N CYS A 924 30.34 10.19 -25.10
CA CYS A 924 30.27 9.93 -23.66
C CYS A 924 31.62 9.34 -23.22
N PRO A 925 32.56 10.15 -22.74
CA PRO A 925 33.80 9.64 -22.16
C PRO A 925 33.52 9.02 -20.79
N GLY A 926 34.30 8.02 -20.37
CA GLY A 926 34.19 7.45 -19.03
C GLY A 926 33.34 6.18 -18.91
N VAL A 927 32.73 5.69 -20.00
CA VAL A 927 31.84 4.53 -19.98
C VAL A 927 32.67 3.24 -19.88
N PRO A 928 32.57 2.45 -18.80
CA PRO A 928 33.34 1.20 -18.67
C PRO A 928 32.89 0.14 -19.68
N ALA A 929 33.64 -0.95 -19.77
CA ALA A 929 33.18 -2.15 -20.47
C ALA A 929 32.02 -2.79 -19.70
N GLY A 930 30.97 -3.21 -20.40
CA GLY A 930 29.75 -3.73 -19.79
C GLY A 930 28.51 -3.54 -20.66
N THR A 931 27.37 -4.02 -20.17
CA THR A 931 26.07 -3.88 -20.85
C THR A 931 25.31 -2.69 -20.26
N TYR A 932 24.81 -1.83 -21.13
CA TYR A 932 24.16 -0.57 -20.78
C TYR A 932 22.89 -0.36 -21.60
N THR A 933 21.98 0.45 -21.08
CA THR A 933 20.84 0.98 -21.82
C THR A 933 21.21 2.37 -22.34
N PHE A 934 21.23 2.52 -23.66
CA PHE A 934 21.45 3.77 -24.35
C PHE A 934 20.10 4.40 -24.68
N VAL A 935 19.91 5.67 -24.35
CA VAL A 935 18.69 6.43 -24.62
C VAL A 935 19.04 7.72 -25.33
N ALA A 936 18.41 8.00 -26.46
CA ALA A 936 18.52 9.25 -27.19
C ALA A 936 17.15 9.95 -27.28
N VAL A 937 17.13 11.23 -26.91
CA VAL A 937 15.93 12.07 -26.87
C VAL A 937 16.22 13.40 -27.57
N ALA A 938 15.34 13.84 -28.46
CA ALA A 938 15.41 15.17 -29.06
C ALA A 938 14.01 15.76 -29.20
N ALA A 939 13.92 17.09 -29.24
CA ALA A 939 12.64 17.78 -29.38
C ALA A 939 11.95 17.40 -30.70
N ARG A 940 10.65 17.07 -30.65
CA ARG A 940 9.85 16.60 -31.80
C ARG A 940 10.39 15.34 -32.49
N MET A 941 11.08 14.49 -31.73
CA MET A 941 11.60 13.22 -32.20
C MET A 941 11.29 12.11 -31.18
N ARG A 942 10.90 10.94 -31.66
CA ARG A 942 10.52 9.79 -30.82
C ARG A 942 11.74 9.31 -30.03
N PRO A 943 11.68 9.27 -28.68
CA PRO A 943 12.74 8.72 -27.86
C PRO A 943 13.05 7.28 -28.26
N THR A 944 14.34 6.96 -28.37
CA THR A 944 14.79 5.59 -28.69
C THR A 944 15.68 5.08 -27.58
N ALA A 945 15.39 3.87 -27.11
CA ALA A 945 16.20 3.14 -26.13
C ALA A 945 16.76 1.87 -26.77
N THR A 946 18.05 1.57 -26.56
CA THR A 946 18.72 0.40 -27.12
C THR A 946 19.72 -0.16 -26.13
N THR A 947 19.73 -1.47 -25.94
CA THR A 947 20.76 -2.13 -25.12
C THR A 947 22.06 -2.25 -25.92
N LEU A 948 23.15 -1.71 -25.37
CA LEU A 948 24.49 -1.75 -25.96
C LEU A 948 25.43 -2.52 -25.05
N THR A 949 26.38 -3.27 -25.64
CA THR A 949 27.49 -3.88 -24.90
C THR A 949 28.79 -3.20 -25.30
N VAL A 950 29.37 -2.43 -24.37
CA VAL A 950 30.66 -1.76 -24.55
C VAL A 950 31.77 -2.79 -24.34
N PRO A 951 32.66 -3.00 -25.33
CA PRO A 951 33.73 -4.01 -25.26
C PRO A 951 34.84 -3.62 -24.27
N ASP A 952 35.66 -4.59 -23.85
CA ASP A 952 36.80 -4.40 -22.93
C ASP A 952 37.86 -3.40 -23.42
N SER A 953 37.88 -3.09 -24.71
CA SER A 953 38.70 -2.02 -25.29
C SER A 953 38.24 -0.62 -24.89
N GLY A 954 37.06 -0.50 -24.30
CA GLY A 954 36.41 0.74 -23.88
C GLY A 954 35.83 1.56 -25.03
N ARG A 955 36.12 1.28 -26.30
CA ARG A 955 35.62 2.11 -27.42
C ARG A 955 34.45 1.44 -28.12
N LEU A 956 33.31 2.12 -28.15
CA LEU A 956 32.14 1.71 -28.93
C LEU A 956 31.65 2.90 -29.77
N ARG A 957 31.43 2.67 -31.07
CA ARG A 957 30.73 3.64 -31.92
C ARG A 957 29.32 3.14 -32.22
N PHE A 958 28.30 3.94 -31.92
CA PHE A 958 26.89 3.59 -32.12
C PHE A 958 26.12 4.78 -32.71
N ASP A 959 25.71 4.68 -33.97
CA ASP A 959 24.88 5.69 -34.62
C ASP A 959 23.40 5.29 -34.42
N VAL A 960 22.52 6.26 -34.13
CA VAL A 960 21.11 6.03 -33.81
C VAL A 960 20.21 6.91 -34.66
N GLU A 961 19.10 6.34 -35.13
CA GLU A 961 18.07 7.06 -35.86
C GLU A 961 16.88 7.36 -34.96
N LEU A 962 16.41 8.61 -34.97
CA LEU A 962 15.18 9.01 -34.30
C LEU A 962 14.09 9.25 -35.36
N ALA A 963 12.88 8.78 -35.09
CA ALA A 963 11.72 9.08 -35.92
C ALA A 963 11.15 10.46 -35.56
N PRO A 964 10.68 11.28 -36.52
CA PRO A 964 10.03 12.55 -36.21
C PRO A 964 8.69 12.33 -35.50
N MET A 965 8.31 13.27 -34.63
CA MET A 965 6.97 13.36 -34.06
C MET A 965 6.29 14.63 -34.56
N ALA A 966 5.02 14.49 -34.91
CA ALA A 966 4.19 15.54 -35.46
C ALA A 966 3.53 16.39 -34.36
N VAL A 967 3.15 17.60 -34.73
CA VAL A 967 2.32 18.48 -33.91
C VAL A 967 0.96 18.61 -34.59
N LEU A 968 -0.09 18.29 -33.85
CA LEU A 968 -1.47 18.56 -34.22
C LEU A 968 -1.86 19.93 -33.66
N SER A 969 -2.30 20.84 -34.53
CA SER A 969 -2.83 22.14 -34.12
C SER A 969 -4.19 22.38 -34.77
N GLY A 970 -5.08 23.09 -34.08
CA GLY A 970 -6.42 23.35 -34.61
C GLY A 970 -7.20 24.34 -33.79
N THR A 971 -8.43 24.63 -34.22
CA THR A 971 -9.35 25.51 -33.47
C THR A 971 -10.68 24.82 -33.18
N VAL A 972 -11.22 25.07 -31.99
CA VAL A 972 -12.55 24.61 -31.56
C VAL A 972 -13.50 25.80 -31.60
N ARG A 973 -14.59 25.66 -32.36
CA ARG A 973 -15.61 26.69 -32.53
C ARG A 973 -17.02 26.13 -32.34
N ALA A 974 -17.89 26.91 -31.71
CA ALA A 974 -19.33 26.68 -31.60
C ALA A 974 -20.06 27.89 -32.17
N ASP A 975 -21.00 27.68 -33.11
CA ASP A 975 -21.79 28.74 -33.76
C ASP A 975 -20.96 29.94 -34.31
N GLY A 976 -19.74 29.64 -34.78
CA GLY A 976 -18.82 30.64 -35.32
C GLY A 976 -18.00 31.42 -34.28
N GLN A 977 -18.22 31.18 -32.98
CA GLN A 977 -17.43 31.73 -31.88
C GLN A 977 -16.38 30.72 -31.39
N ALA A 978 -15.23 31.23 -30.96
CA ALA A 978 -14.17 30.41 -30.35
C ALA A 978 -14.62 29.86 -28.99
N VAL A 979 -14.34 28.59 -28.73
CA VAL A 979 -14.63 27.95 -27.44
C VAL A 979 -13.34 27.88 -26.64
N CYS A 980 -13.24 28.68 -25.57
CA CYS A 980 -12.10 28.64 -24.66
C CYS A 980 -12.23 27.51 -23.62
N ASP A 981 -11.10 27.02 -23.13
CA ASP A 981 -10.99 25.94 -22.12
C ASP A 981 -11.65 24.59 -22.49
N ALA A 982 -11.94 24.38 -23.77
CA ALA A 982 -12.40 23.09 -24.28
C ALA A 982 -11.25 22.08 -24.22
N ARG A 983 -11.53 20.90 -23.68
CA ARG A 983 -10.53 19.81 -23.62
C ARG A 983 -10.51 19.06 -24.95
N VAL A 984 -9.40 19.11 -25.65
CA VAL A 984 -9.15 18.34 -26.87
C VAL A 984 -8.31 17.11 -26.52
N THR A 985 -8.79 15.93 -26.88
CA THR A 985 -8.18 14.62 -26.64
C THR A 985 -7.92 13.97 -27.99
N VAL A 986 -6.72 13.42 -28.19
CA VAL A 986 -6.33 12.69 -29.39
C VAL A 986 -6.27 11.22 -29.00
N LEU A 987 -7.04 10.40 -29.72
CA LEU A 987 -7.13 8.95 -29.53
C LEU A 987 -6.47 8.25 -30.71
N ASP A 988 -5.80 7.13 -30.45
CA ASP A 988 -5.31 6.25 -31.52
C ASP A 988 -6.42 5.35 -32.08
N TRP A 989 -6.05 4.45 -33.01
CA TRP A 989 -6.96 3.52 -33.66
C TRP A 989 -7.62 2.49 -32.72
N SER A 990 -7.05 2.25 -31.53
CA SER A 990 -7.61 1.38 -30.49
C SER A 990 -8.55 2.12 -29.54
N GLY A 991 -8.66 3.45 -29.68
CA GLY A 991 -9.42 4.32 -28.77
C GLY A 991 -8.62 4.80 -27.56
N ALA A 992 -7.33 4.46 -27.44
CA ALA A 992 -6.48 4.88 -26.34
C ALA A 992 -6.05 6.34 -26.48
N THR A 993 -6.00 7.08 -25.37
CA THR A 993 -5.60 8.49 -25.38
C THR A 993 -4.09 8.61 -25.57
N VAL A 994 -3.67 9.29 -26.65
CA VAL A 994 -2.26 9.53 -27.00
C VAL A 994 -1.81 10.97 -26.76
N GLY A 995 -2.74 11.91 -26.56
CA GLY A 995 -2.41 13.29 -26.20
C GLY A 995 -3.63 14.14 -25.86
N THR A 996 -3.43 15.19 -25.05
CA THR A 996 -4.51 16.12 -24.66
C THR A 996 -4.03 17.57 -24.69
N ALA A 997 -4.88 18.49 -25.12
CA ALA A 997 -4.68 19.92 -25.04
C ALA A 997 -5.95 20.64 -24.57
N ARG A 998 -5.81 21.88 -24.10
CA ARG A 998 -6.93 22.79 -23.85
C ARG A 998 -6.89 23.95 -24.82
N THR A 999 -8.05 24.46 -25.20
CA THR A 999 -8.12 25.61 -26.10
C THR A 999 -7.86 26.93 -25.37
N ASP A 1000 -7.14 27.83 -26.04
CA ASP A 1000 -6.89 29.20 -25.55
C ASP A 1000 -8.11 30.13 -25.70
N GLU A 1001 -7.96 31.42 -25.38
CA GLU A 1001 -9.03 32.42 -25.48
C GLU A 1001 -9.58 32.59 -26.91
N ASP A 1002 -8.78 32.24 -27.93
CA ASP A 1002 -9.15 32.25 -29.35
C ASP A 1002 -9.62 30.87 -29.85
N GLY A 1003 -9.80 29.90 -28.94
CA GLY A 1003 -10.26 28.56 -29.23
C GLY A 1003 -9.19 27.65 -29.85
N ARG A 1004 -7.91 28.02 -29.81
CA ARG A 1004 -6.83 27.25 -30.46
C ARG A 1004 -6.25 26.21 -29.50
N TYR A 1005 -5.96 25.02 -30.02
CA TYR A 1005 -5.28 23.96 -29.29
C TYR A 1005 -4.05 23.46 -30.07
N THR A 1006 -3.07 22.95 -29.33
CA THR A 1006 -1.86 22.33 -29.90
C THR A 1006 -1.51 21.09 -29.07
N VAL A 1007 -1.45 19.93 -29.71
CA VAL A 1007 -0.99 18.65 -29.15
C VAL A 1007 0.32 18.30 -29.86
N ALA A 1008 1.43 18.39 -29.12
CA ALA A 1008 2.75 18.07 -29.65
C ALA A 1008 3.09 16.58 -29.47
N ASP A 1009 4.18 16.15 -30.10
CA ASP A 1009 4.82 14.85 -29.86
C ASP A 1009 3.98 13.62 -30.24
N LEU A 1010 3.14 13.73 -31.28
CA LEU A 1010 2.34 12.63 -31.79
C LEU A 1010 3.12 11.80 -32.83
N PRO A 1011 3.11 10.46 -32.77
CA PRO A 1011 3.63 9.62 -33.86
C PRO A 1011 2.87 9.86 -35.17
N GLU A 1012 3.46 9.55 -36.32
CA GLU A 1012 2.70 9.51 -37.58
C GLU A 1012 1.66 8.37 -37.52
N GLY A 1013 0.40 8.68 -37.87
CA GLY A 1013 -0.71 7.74 -37.74
C GLY A 1013 -2.08 8.37 -37.98
N GLU A 1014 -3.11 7.53 -37.97
CA GLU A 1014 -4.50 7.99 -37.92
C GLU A 1014 -4.95 8.14 -36.48
N TYR A 1015 -5.61 9.27 -36.21
CA TYR A 1015 -6.08 9.60 -34.88
C TYR A 1015 -7.52 10.11 -34.93
N THR A 1016 -8.24 9.86 -33.84
CA THR A 1016 -9.55 10.44 -33.58
C THR A 1016 -9.38 11.60 -32.62
N VAL A 1017 -9.79 12.79 -33.01
CA VAL A 1017 -9.72 13.99 -32.15
C VAL A 1017 -11.09 14.24 -31.54
N VAL A 1018 -11.13 14.32 -30.21
CA VAL A 1018 -12.33 14.48 -29.39
C VAL A 1018 -12.23 15.77 -28.60
N ALA A 1019 -13.06 16.76 -28.91
CA ALA A 1019 -13.19 17.97 -28.12
C ALA A 1019 -14.38 17.86 -27.16
N ARG A 1020 -14.18 18.15 -25.86
CA ARG A 1020 -15.22 18.15 -24.82
C ARG A 1020 -15.51 19.58 -24.35
N GLY A 1021 -16.75 20.01 -24.58
CA GLY A 1021 -17.35 21.28 -24.19
C GLY A 1021 -18.65 21.51 -24.97
N TYR A 1022 -19.79 21.00 -24.45
CA TYR A 1022 -21.10 20.86 -25.15
C TYR A 1022 -21.03 19.92 -26.40
N PRO A 1023 -22.17 19.40 -26.95
CA PRO A 1023 -22.39 17.99 -27.33
C PRO A 1023 -21.33 17.33 -28.23
N LEU A 1024 -21.13 16.02 -28.04
CA LEU A 1024 -20.04 15.21 -28.60
C LEU A 1024 -20.00 15.23 -30.15
N VAL A 1025 -18.87 15.64 -30.72
CA VAL A 1025 -18.56 15.52 -32.17
C VAL A 1025 -17.19 14.87 -32.35
N THR A 1026 -17.10 13.86 -33.22
CA THR A 1026 -15.88 13.13 -33.55
C THR A 1026 -15.47 13.36 -35.00
N GLY A 1027 -14.18 13.63 -35.25
CA GLY A 1027 -13.59 13.72 -36.59
C GLY A 1027 -12.35 12.84 -36.72
N GLN A 1028 -12.18 12.20 -37.88
CA GLN A 1028 -10.95 11.47 -38.22
C GLN A 1028 -9.96 12.40 -38.93
N VAL A 1029 -8.68 12.30 -38.53
CA VAL A 1029 -7.58 13.01 -39.17
C VAL A 1029 -6.40 12.08 -39.42
N THR A 1030 -5.89 12.11 -40.65
CA THR A 1030 -4.64 11.44 -41.02
C THR A 1030 -3.50 12.44 -40.91
N ILE A 1031 -2.53 12.19 -40.01
CA ILE A 1031 -1.39 13.10 -39.81
C ILE A 1031 -0.22 12.64 -40.69
N THR A 1032 0.16 13.46 -41.67
CA THR A 1032 1.33 13.23 -42.55
C THR A 1032 2.24 14.47 -42.57
N GLY A 1033 3.51 14.33 -42.18
CA GLY A 1033 4.48 15.45 -42.15
C GLY A 1033 4.47 16.28 -40.85
N SER A 1034 5.22 17.39 -40.83
CA SER A 1034 5.58 18.10 -39.58
C SER A 1034 4.48 18.94 -38.92
N GLU A 1035 3.41 19.31 -39.65
CA GLU A 1035 2.28 20.10 -39.10
C GLU A 1035 1.00 19.82 -39.91
N VAL A 1036 -0.09 19.47 -39.22
CA VAL A 1036 -1.41 19.17 -39.81
C VAL A 1036 -2.50 19.93 -39.04
N ALA A 1037 -3.35 20.65 -39.77
CA ALA A 1037 -4.45 21.45 -39.22
C ALA A 1037 -5.80 20.73 -39.35
N HIS A 1038 -6.57 20.65 -38.26
CA HIS A 1038 -7.90 20.03 -38.24
C HIS A 1038 -8.89 20.81 -37.35
N ASP A 1039 -10.00 21.25 -37.94
CA ASP A 1039 -11.05 22.03 -37.28
C ASP A 1039 -12.25 21.16 -36.90
N VAL A 1040 -12.77 21.31 -35.69
CA VAL A 1040 -13.95 20.58 -35.18
C VAL A 1040 -15.12 21.57 -34.99
N ARG A 1041 -16.30 21.23 -35.53
CA ARG A 1041 -17.54 22.05 -35.43
C ARG A 1041 -18.59 21.33 -34.59
N LEU A 1042 -19.19 22.06 -33.64
CA LEU A 1042 -20.34 21.59 -32.84
C LEU A 1042 -21.66 22.14 -33.43
N GLY A 1043 -22.79 21.42 -33.28
CA GLY A 1043 -24.11 21.95 -33.67
C GLY A 1043 -25.31 21.17 -33.11
N PHE A 1044 -26.37 21.90 -32.72
CA PHE A 1044 -27.74 21.41 -32.56
C PHE A 1044 -28.51 21.60 -33.87
N GLY A 1045 -29.22 20.57 -34.35
CA GLY A 1045 -30.09 20.69 -35.52
C GLY A 1045 -31.31 21.54 -35.21
N ALA A 1046 -31.40 22.74 -35.78
CA ALA A 1046 -32.58 23.59 -35.79
C ALA A 1046 -33.06 23.76 -37.24
N ASP A 1047 -33.58 22.69 -37.84
CA ASP A 1047 -34.21 22.74 -39.17
C ASP A 1047 -35.35 21.70 -39.25
N GLU A 1048 -36.40 21.87 -38.45
CA GLU A 1048 -37.72 21.25 -38.73
C GLU A 1048 -38.90 22.03 -38.09
N HIS A 1049 -38.81 23.36 -38.03
CA HIS A 1049 -39.93 24.26 -37.73
C HIS A 1049 -40.25 25.12 -38.95
N ALA A 1050 -40.83 24.53 -40.00
CA ALA A 1050 -41.41 25.30 -41.10
C ALA A 1050 -42.44 24.53 -41.95
N GLU A 1051 -43.51 23.98 -41.34
CA GLU A 1051 -44.80 23.83 -42.05
C GLU A 1051 -45.98 24.21 -41.12
N LEU A 1052 -46.43 25.46 -41.31
CA LEU A 1052 -47.81 25.96 -41.36
C LEU A 1052 -48.90 25.38 -40.41
N LEU A 1053 -49.38 26.29 -39.55
CA LEU A 1053 -50.72 26.43 -38.96
C LEU A 1053 -51.15 25.48 -37.83
#